data_AF-A0A1Q9P8Q0-F1
#
_entry.id   AF-A0A1Q9P8Q0-F1
#
_cell.length_a   1.000
_cell.length_b   1.000
_cell.length_c   1.000
_cell.angle_alpha   90.00
_cell.angle_beta   90.00
_cell.angle_gamma   90.00
#
_symmetry.space_group_name_H-M   'P 1'
#
loop_
_entity.id
_entity.type
_entity.pdbx_description
1 polymer ?
#
loop_
_entity_poly.entity_id
_entity_poly.type
_entity_poly.pdbx_seq_one_letter_code
_entity_poly.pdbx_strand_id
1 'polypeptide(L)'
;MRRATVICISFLLLLTISPSYSSSDIELIDNAILSQDFTMERDWIANIVVVGYEESLIDELILLEGLPTVRNYYADEVDITYNIDYEITYADAAYVDDLRQEMLYNSVNGTETGTWLDETALTYQQNNPDEPQRIFYPRDGRVIDGYAIEDWLEENPFITPPDLGYTLYLVNFSEFDAADHSLEHWYDYHAIDPDTGEKQDWFRLEWDNALNPNVTMDYPFFGGRYNTFVVDPSAHQWYLRWTRIWWSADIFTEYDFWTQDLEDKVGSLNLTIPADVDALNVYLRECIWDPITHLFFPYQHQPASYVESGTLKALVFAMDVATGTLVGSLEWVTDAEMQKAHLEELYPFIPWTVDVEYLDIRNEPDWESLFWTYASIDPNGTTIAEGYDMFYAIRSLMRPSYVADDDNINVFGVVFIKKQMEMHADNGTYTGLGGGGQTVIWKSWERYYRPDGITPKDGISSIQLHETMHAIGFHHTWQDEHYSGDFSYGPMGYFAFHNGTSTFDKNWVQGTYLDQMEAELWYDFVDVQADLGENERPETLLAEQRALVSFESARAFYNEMNWLEAYNSLSEARDWVTRMTYSMLDDTPPVIHDWGTIPDEDRSDGFLYWVTMSDNFAGIENVTLFIEVDEHFLWEYTCSSDNGNWTTTVPPFGQTSNLTMWVVAWDWGMNVVEGGHISDYPKLPPISGEILVTITVGAFAAIGVIVIGSFLMKRKSKLQIT
;
A
#
# COMPACT_ATOMS: atom_id res chain seq x y z
N MET A 1 34.16 32.42 48.95
CA MET A 1 35.04 32.41 47.75
C MET A 1 35.68 31.06 47.49
N ARG A 2 36.51 30.49 48.39
CA ARG A 2 37.19 29.19 48.13
C ARG A 2 36.27 27.99 47.81
N ARG A 3 35.00 27.96 48.25
CA ARG A 3 34.05 26.88 47.95
C ARG A 3 33.31 27.05 46.60
N ALA A 4 33.24 28.27 46.05
CA ALA A 4 32.62 28.51 44.75
C ALA A 4 33.58 28.17 43.60
N THR A 5 34.87 28.44 43.79
CA THR A 5 35.92 28.11 42.80
C THR A 5 36.11 26.60 42.61
N VAL A 6 35.90 25.79 43.64
CA VAL A 6 36.01 24.33 43.56
C VAL A 6 34.83 23.71 42.79
N ILE A 7 33.63 24.31 42.90
CA ILE A 7 32.44 23.85 42.16
C ILE A 7 32.55 24.20 40.68
N CYS A 8 33.03 25.41 40.33
CA CYS A 8 33.25 25.79 38.93
C CYS A 8 34.33 24.95 38.23
N ILE A 9 35.42 24.59 38.94
CA ILE A 9 36.47 23.72 38.38
C ILE A 9 35.97 22.28 38.20
N SER A 10 35.12 21.79 39.09
CA SER A 10 34.51 20.45 38.96
C SER A 10 33.50 20.38 37.81
N PHE A 11 32.79 21.48 37.54
CA PHE A 11 31.85 21.57 36.41
C PHE A 11 32.57 21.71 35.05
N LEU A 12 33.72 22.42 35.00
CA LEU A 12 34.58 22.50 33.82
C LEU A 12 35.31 21.18 33.49
N LEU A 13 35.59 20.34 34.50
CA LEU A 13 36.18 19.01 34.31
C LEU A 13 35.18 17.95 33.86
N LEU A 14 33.87 18.14 34.09
CA LEU A 14 32.80 17.25 33.60
C LEU A 14 32.38 17.57 32.16
N LEU A 15 32.68 18.77 31.66
CA LEU A 15 32.38 19.20 30.27
C LEU A 15 33.50 18.89 29.27
N THR A 16 34.57 18.20 29.68
CA THR A 16 35.73 17.85 28.81
C THR A 16 35.88 16.34 28.59
N ILE A 17 34.87 15.55 28.95
CA ILE A 17 34.81 14.13 28.63
C ILE A 17 34.00 13.99 27.33
N SER A 18 34.68 14.06 26.19
CA SER A 18 34.12 13.56 24.94
C SER A 18 33.89 12.05 25.10
N PRO A 19 32.74 11.50 24.67
CA PRO A 19 32.60 10.06 24.58
C PRO A 19 33.58 9.59 23.49
N SER A 20 34.68 8.99 23.91
CA SER A 20 35.45 8.13 23.01
C SER A 20 34.58 6.93 22.72
N TYR A 21 33.95 6.91 21.54
CA TYR A 21 33.46 5.67 20.95
C TYR A 21 34.69 4.75 20.84
N SER A 22 34.71 3.71 21.67
CA SER A 22 35.66 2.62 21.43
C SER A 22 35.19 1.94 20.16
N SER A 23 36.06 1.93 19.15
CA SER A 23 35.99 0.99 18.04
C SER A 23 35.75 -0.41 18.63
N SER A 24 34.54 -0.92 18.45
CA SER A 24 34.29 -2.35 18.58
C SER A 24 35.25 -3.05 17.61
N ASP A 25 36.00 -4.02 18.13
CA ASP A 25 36.83 -4.89 17.30
C ASP A 25 35.92 -5.55 16.25
N ILE A 26 36.14 -5.21 14.98
CA ILE A 26 35.41 -5.73 13.83
C ILE A 26 35.93 -7.13 13.55
N GLU A 27 35.08 -8.14 13.72
CA GLU A 27 35.30 -9.44 13.10
C GLU A 27 34.98 -9.30 11.60
N LEU A 28 36.02 -9.34 10.77
CA LEU A 28 35.89 -9.54 9.33
C LEU A 28 35.20 -10.89 9.09
N ILE A 29 33.96 -10.84 8.61
CA ILE A 29 33.24 -12.02 8.13
C ILE A 29 33.88 -12.43 6.80
N ASP A 30 34.22 -13.72 6.69
CA ASP A 30 34.93 -14.31 5.56
C ASP A 30 34.08 -14.22 4.29
N ASN A 31 34.66 -13.70 3.20
CA ASN A 31 33.99 -13.46 1.92
C ASN A 31 33.50 -14.77 1.30
N ALA A 32 32.19 -15.01 1.37
CA ALA A 32 31.53 -16.01 0.55
C ALA A 32 31.21 -15.38 -0.82
N ILE A 33 31.95 -15.79 -1.85
CA ILE A 33 31.52 -15.58 -3.24
C ILE A 33 30.24 -16.41 -3.41
N LEU A 34 29.08 -15.76 -3.31
CA LEU A 34 27.79 -16.39 -3.55
C LEU A 34 27.52 -16.50 -5.04
N SER A 35 26.81 -17.57 -5.36
CA SER A 35 26.45 -18.02 -6.70
C SER A 35 25.44 -17.07 -7.35
N GLN A 36 25.64 -16.87 -8.66
CA GLN A 36 24.95 -16.08 -9.70
C GLN A 36 23.40 -16.06 -9.80
N ASP A 37 22.63 -16.41 -8.77
CA ASP A 37 21.16 -16.38 -8.87
C ASP A 37 20.57 -15.33 -7.91
N PHE A 38 19.77 -14.38 -8.41
CA PHE A 38 19.05 -13.37 -7.61
C PHE A 38 17.88 -14.06 -6.90
N THR A 39 18.14 -14.74 -5.79
CA THR A 39 17.10 -15.50 -5.08
C THR A 39 16.70 -14.82 -3.78
N MET A 40 15.39 -14.65 -3.59
CA MET A 40 14.76 -14.23 -2.34
C MET A 40 13.97 -15.40 -1.75
N GLU A 41 14.17 -15.69 -0.47
CA GLU A 41 13.41 -16.72 0.24
C GLU A 41 12.74 -16.09 1.47
N ARG A 42 11.44 -16.37 1.67
CA ARG A 42 10.66 -15.91 2.83
C ARG A 42 9.90 -17.08 3.45
N ASP A 43 9.86 -17.12 4.77
CA ASP A 43 9.14 -18.14 5.54
C ASP A 43 7.83 -17.53 6.08
N TRP A 44 6.72 -17.90 5.48
CA TRP A 44 5.37 -17.45 5.82
C TRP A 44 4.65 -18.46 6.70
N ILE A 45 3.81 -17.97 7.61
CA ILE A 45 2.97 -18.82 8.47
C ILE A 45 1.49 -18.60 8.14
N ALA A 46 0.75 -19.69 7.98
CA ALA A 46 -0.71 -19.68 7.90
C ALA A 46 -1.29 -20.39 9.12
N ASN A 47 -1.85 -19.58 10.03
CA ASN A 47 -2.58 -20.06 11.18
C ASN A 47 -3.97 -20.55 10.77
N ILE A 48 -4.39 -21.72 11.22
CA ILE A 48 -5.74 -22.25 11.07
C ILE A 48 -6.35 -22.47 12.45
N VAL A 49 -7.27 -21.58 12.84
CA VAL A 49 -7.98 -21.66 14.11
C VAL A 49 -9.31 -22.40 13.89
N VAL A 50 -9.41 -23.59 14.47
CA VAL A 50 -10.61 -24.44 14.39
C VAL A 50 -11.56 -24.07 15.53
N VAL A 51 -12.77 -23.64 15.20
CA VAL A 51 -13.76 -23.11 16.15
C VAL A 51 -15.07 -23.89 16.06
N GLY A 52 -15.58 -24.39 17.19
CA GLY A 52 -16.88 -25.07 17.23
C GLY A 52 -16.86 -26.54 16.77
N TYR A 53 -15.69 -27.13 16.54
CA TYR A 53 -15.54 -28.55 16.20
C TYR A 53 -15.11 -29.39 17.42
N GLU A 54 -15.50 -30.66 17.45
CA GLU A 54 -14.87 -31.64 18.33
C GLU A 54 -13.49 -32.02 17.76
N GLU A 55 -12.42 -31.80 18.54
CA GLU A 55 -11.02 -32.09 18.12
C GLU A 55 -10.85 -33.51 17.56
N SER A 56 -11.56 -34.50 18.11
CA SER A 56 -11.49 -35.89 17.63
C SER A 56 -12.06 -36.13 16.23
N LEU A 57 -12.74 -35.15 15.64
CA LEU A 57 -13.31 -35.20 14.29
C LEU A 57 -12.42 -34.51 13.26
N ILE A 58 -11.33 -33.87 13.68
CA ILE A 58 -10.39 -33.20 12.79
C ILE A 58 -9.14 -34.07 12.63
N ASP A 59 -8.87 -34.48 11.39
CA ASP A 59 -7.63 -35.12 10.99
C ASP A 59 -6.77 -34.06 10.27
N GLU A 60 -5.80 -33.51 11.00
CA GLU A 60 -4.91 -32.45 10.54
C GLU A 60 -4.12 -32.85 9.27
N LEU A 61 -3.77 -34.13 9.10
CA LEU A 61 -3.04 -34.58 7.92
C LEU A 61 -3.92 -34.52 6.67
N ILE A 62 -5.19 -34.89 6.80
CA ILE A 62 -6.16 -34.82 5.69
C ILE A 62 -6.54 -33.37 5.42
N LEU A 63 -6.75 -32.57 6.47
CA LEU A 63 -7.12 -31.16 6.36
C LEU A 63 -6.06 -30.36 5.59
N LEU A 64 -4.77 -30.63 5.82
CA LEU A 64 -3.66 -29.93 5.16
C LEU A 64 -3.21 -30.57 3.83
N GLU A 65 -3.71 -31.76 3.49
CA GLU A 65 -3.25 -32.51 2.32
C GLU A 65 -3.45 -31.70 1.02
N GLY A 66 -2.36 -31.41 0.31
CA GLY A 66 -2.43 -30.73 -1.00
C GLY A 66 -2.49 -29.20 -0.93
N LEU A 67 -2.50 -28.60 0.26
CA LEU A 67 -2.23 -27.17 0.42
C LEU A 67 -0.76 -26.86 0.02
N PRO A 68 -0.49 -25.66 -0.54
CA PRO A 68 0.84 -25.30 -1.01
C PRO A 68 1.81 -25.12 0.16
N THR A 69 2.93 -25.85 0.17
CA THR A 69 4.02 -25.64 1.14
C THR A 69 5.12 -24.72 0.62
N VAL A 70 5.12 -24.46 -0.68
CA VAL A 70 6.05 -23.56 -1.36
C VAL A 70 5.34 -22.88 -2.52
N ARG A 71 5.63 -21.59 -2.73
CA ARG A 71 5.34 -20.87 -3.97
C ARG A 71 6.61 -20.27 -4.53
N ASN A 72 6.77 -20.40 -5.84
CA ASN A 72 7.89 -19.80 -6.58
C ASN A 72 7.33 -18.82 -7.58
N TYR A 73 7.93 -17.64 -7.61
CA TYR A 73 7.58 -16.57 -8.52
C TYR A 73 8.83 -16.06 -9.21
N TYR A 74 8.64 -15.61 -10.44
CA TYR A 74 9.73 -15.17 -11.30
C TYR A 74 9.43 -13.76 -11.79
N ALA A 75 10.32 -12.82 -11.47
CA ALA A 75 10.24 -11.43 -11.90
C ALA A 75 11.57 -11.03 -12.55
N ASP A 76 11.59 -10.91 -13.87
CA ASP A 76 12.76 -10.59 -14.70
C ASP A 76 14.00 -11.48 -14.45
N GLU A 77 14.87 -11.11 -13.51
CA GLU A 77 16.08 -11.86 -13.13
C GLU A 77 16.00 -12.44 -11.71
N VAL A 78 14.94 -12.13 -10.95
CA VAL A 78 14.75 -12.49 -9.54
C VAL A 78 13.83 -13.71 -9.39
N ASP A 79 14.33 -14.72 -8.67
CA ASP A 79 13.58 -15.88 -8.19
C ASP A 79 13.09 -15.61 -6.75
N ILE A 80 11.78 -15.55 -6.54
CA ILE A 80 11.16 -15.35 -5.21
C ILE A 80 10.52 -16.66 -4.76
N THR A 81 10.93 -17.17 -3.61
CA THR A 81 10.40 -18.40 -3.00
C THR A 81 9.73 -18.08 -1.66
N TYR A 82 8.44 -18.37 -1.54
CA TYR A 82 7.71 -18.33 -0.28
C TYR A 82 7.54 -19.75 0.25
N ASN A 83 8.22 -20.08 1.35
CA ASN A 83 7.98 -21.30 2.12
C ASN A 83 6.77 -21.06 3.03
N ILE A 84 5.87 -22.02 3.12
CA ILE A 84 4.59 -21.87 3.82
C ILE A 84 4.47 -22.96 4.87
N ASP A 85 4.42 -22.54 6.13
CA ASP A 85 4.15 -23.39 7.27
C ASP A 85 2.71 -23.20 7.77
N TYR A 86 2.07 -24.31 8.15
CA TYR A 86 0.68 -24.31 8.64
C TYR A 86 0.64 -24.67 10.12
N GLU A 87 -0.02 -23.84 10.93
CA GLU A 87 -0.21 -24.08 12.37
C GLU A 87 -1.71 -24.22 12.71
N ILE A 88 -2.13 -25.41 13.13
CA ILE A 88 -3.52 -25.68 13.53
C ILE A 88 -3.69 -25.50 15.03
N THR A 89 -4.68 -24.70 15.43
CA THR A 89 -5.02 -24.47 16.84
C THR A 89 -6.53 -24.62 17.05
N TYR A 90 -6.95 -25.23 18.15
CA TYR A 90 -8.36 -25.40 18.51
C TYR A 90 -8.80 -24.35 19.53
N ALA A 91 -9.84 -23.60 19.19
CA ALA A 91 -10.42 -22.61 20.09
C ALA A 91 -11.03 -23.26 21.34
N ASP A 92 -10.85 -22.63 22.50
CA ASP A 92 -11.48 -23.10 23.73
C ASP A 92 -12.98 -22.74 23.78
N ALA A 93 -13.71 -23.42 24.67
CA ALA A 93 -15.16 -23.23 24.79
C ALA A 93 -15.57 -21.80 25.16
N ALA A 94 -14.72 -21.04 25.87
CA ALA A 94 -15.03 -19.66 26.21
C ALA A 94 -14.93 -18.76 24.97
N TYR A 95 -13.89 -18.96 24.15
CA TYR A 95 -13.73 -18.25 22.89
C TYR A 95 -14.87 -18.57 21.90
N VAL A 96 -15.24 -19.85 21.77
CA VAL A 96 -16.39 -20.27 20.94
C VAL A 96 -17.67 -19.58 21.41
N ASP A 97 -17.92 -19.54 22.72
CA ASP A 97 -19.08 -18.86 23.30
C ASP A 97 -19.06 -17.35 23.07
N ASP A 98 -17.91 -16.69 23.18
CA ASP A 98 -17.78 -15.26 22.95
C ASP A 98 -18.03 -14.90 21.48
N LEU A 99 -17.41 -15.61 20.54
CA LEU A 99 -17.63 -15.41 19.10
C LEU A 99 -19.10 -15.68 18.72
N ARG A 100 -19.69 -16.75 19.25
CA ARG A 100 -21.12 -17.07 19.08
C ARG A 100 -22.00 -15.91 19.54
N GLN A 101 -21.71 -15.31 20.70
CA GLN A 101 -22.49 -14.18 21.19
C GLN A 101 -22.31 -12.94 20.31
N GLU A 102 -21.12 -12.69 19.80
CA GLU A 102 -20.86 -11.56 18.90
C GLU A 102 -21.64 -11.71 17.58
N MET A 103 -21.66 -12.92 17.00
CA MET A 103 -22.49 -13.26 15.84
C MET A 103 -23.98 -13.06 16.11
N LEU A 104 -24.47 -13.48 17.28
CA LEU A 104 -25.87 -13.29 17.66
C LEU A 104 -26.22 -11.82 17.94
N TYR A 105 -25.27 -11.03 18.46
CA TYR A 105 -25.45 -9.61 18.75
C TYR A 105 -25.49 -8.77 17.47
N ASN A 106 -24.64 -9.09 16.50
CA ASN A 106 -24.56 -8.41 15.21
C ASN A 106 -25.33 -9.13 14.10
N SER A 107 -26.48 -9.72 14.42
CA SER A 107 -27.32 -10.38 13.42
C SER A 107 -28.78 -9.99 13.47
N VAL A 108 -29.43 -10.09 12.31
CA VAL A 108 -30.86 -9.91 12.13
C VAL A 108 -31.47 -11.24 11.73
N ASN A 109 -32.34 -11.79 12.58
CA ASN A 109 -33.14 -12.97 12.26
C ASN A 109 -34.54 -12.54 11.81
N GLY A 110 -35.01 -13.02 10.67
CA GLY A 110 -36.30 -12.63 10.13
C GLY A 110 -36.79 -13.46 8.95
N THR A 111 -37.95 -13.04 8.43
CA THR A 111 -38.56 -13.62 7.23
C THR A 111 -38.12 -12.87 5.98
N GLU A 112 -37.94 -13.56 4.87
CA GLU A 112 -37.52 -12.97 3.58
C GLU A 112 -36.26 -12.09 3.71
N THR A 113 -35.35 -12.47 4.62
CA THR A 113 -34.09 -11.76 4.88
C THR A 113 -32.98 -12.14 3.90
N GLY A 114 -33.10 -13.31 3.26
CA GLY A 114 -32.14 -13.84 2.29
C GLY A 114 -32.80 -14.34 1.01
N THR A 115 -32.04 -15.04 0.18
CA THR A 115 -32.53 -15.60 -1.07
C THR A 115 -32.02 -17.00 -1.33
N TRP A 116 -32.83 -17.84 -1.99
CA TRP A 116 -32.42 -19.18 -2.41
C TRP A 116 -32.57 -19.33 -3.93
N LEU A 117 -31.72 -20.20 -4.49
CA LEU A 117 -31.59 -20.46 -5.92
C LEU A 117 -32.45 -21.64 -6.37
N ASP A 118 -33.26 -21.42 -7.41
CA ASP A 118 -33.92 -22.48 -8.18
C ASP A 118 -33.00 -22.96 -9.31
N GLU A 119 -32.25 -24.02 -9.01
CA GLU A 119 -31.31 -24.65 -9.95
C GLU A 119 -31.98 -25.15 -11.25
N THR A 120 -33.26 -25.54 -11.18
CA THR A 120 -33.99 -26.03 -12.37
C THR A 120 -34.30 -24.87 -13.30
N ALA A 121 -34.76 -23.75 -12.74
CA ALA A 121 -35.00 -22.52 -13.50
C ALA A 121 -33.68 -21.96 -14.07
N LEU A 122 -32.60 -22.00 -13.30
CA LEU A 122 -31.27 -21.57 -13.75
C LEU A 122 -30.77 -22.40 -14.93
N THR A 123 -30.85 -23.73 -14.82
CA THR A 123 -30.46 -24.65 -15.89
C THR A 123 -31.29 -24.41 -17.15
N TYR A 124 -32.60 -24.15 -17.02
CA TYR A 124 -33.43 -23.81 -18.16
C TYR A 124 -32.96 -22.52 -18.84
N GLN A 125 -32.71 -21.48 -18.05
CA GLN A 125 -32.30 -20.18 -18.56
C GLN A 125 -30.92 -20.23 -19.22
N GLN A 126 -29.95 -20.95 -18.65
CA GLN A 126 -28.64 -21.16 -19.27
C GLN A 126 -28.76 -21.78 -20.67
N ASN A 127 -29.67 -22.75 -20.84
CA ASN A 127 -29.93 -23.39 -22.13
C ASN A 127 -30.78 -22.54 -23.10
N ASN A 128 -31.44 -21.49 -22.59
CA ASN A 128 -32.34 -20.61 -23.35
C ASN A 128 -32.12 -19.15 -22.91
N PRO A 129 -30.96 -18.54 -23.25
CA PRO A 129 -30.56 -17.23 -22.72
C PRO A 129 -31.55 -16.09 -23.06
N ASP A 130 -32.33 -16.24 -24.14
CA ASP A 130 -33.38 -15.30 -24.55
C ASP A 130 -34.69 -15.43 -23.75
N GLU A 131 -34.79 -16.41 -22.84
CA GLU A 131 -36.00 -16.72 -22.06
C GLU A 131 -35.76 -16.56 -20.55
N PRO A 132 -35.69 -15.32 -20.02
CA PRO A 132 -35.41 -15.06 -18.61
C PRO A 132 -36.41 -15.76 -17.70
N GLN A 133 -35.90 -16.34 -16.61
CA GLN A 133 -36.65 -17.08 -15.60
C GLN A 133 -36.57 -16.37 -14.24
N ARG A 134 -37.54 -16.71 -13.37
CA ARG A 134 -37.40 -16.47 -11.94
C ARG A 134 -36.54 -17.58 -11.35
N ILE A 135 -35.28 -17.26 -11.09
CA ILE A 135 -34.28 -18.18 -10.53
C ILE A 135 -34.03 -17.94 -9.04
N PHE A 136 -34.48 -16.80 -8.49
CA PHE A 136 -34.38 -16.51 -7.06
C PHE A 136 -35.74 -16.37 -6.36
N TYR A 137 -35.76 -16.79 -5.10
CA TYR A 137 -36.91 -16.71 -4.22
C TYR A 137 -36.49 -16.25 -2.81
N PRO A 138 -37.33 -15.49 -2.09
CA PRO A 138 -37.05 -15.10 -0.71
C PRO A 138 -36.88 -16.31 0.21
N ARG A 139 -35.99 -16.19 1.19
CA ARG A 139 -35.73 -17.17 2.24
C ARG A 139 -35.74 -16.53 3.64
N ASP A 140 -36.17 -17.30 4.62
CA ASP A 140 -36.11 -16.93 6.04
C ASP A 140 -34.76 -17.33 6.63
N GLY A 141 -34.19 -16.49 7.50
CA GLY A 141 -32.90 -16.78 8.10
C GLY A 141 -32.26 -15.64 8.89
N ARG A 142 -31.01 -15.86 9.29
CA ARG A 142 -30.19 -14.97 10.10
C ARG A 142 -29.05 -14.38 9.25
N VAL A 143 -29.12 -13.07 9.05
CA VAL A 143 -28.05 -12.29 8.43
C VAL A 143 -27.08 -11.83 9.52
N ILE A 144 -25.81 -12.22 9.45
CA ILE A 144 -24.74 -11.80 10.37
C ILE A 144 -23.89 -10.72 9.71
N ASP A 145 -23.60 -9.61 10.39
CA ASP A 145 -22.73 -8.55 9.86
C ASP A 145 -21.27 -9.01 9.83
N GLY A 146 -20.76 -9.38 8.66
CA GLY A 146 -19.40 -9.93 8.50
C GLY A 146 -18.31 -8.93 8.87
N TYR A 147 -18.51 -7.62 8.66
CA TYR A 147 -17.53 -6.60 9.07
C TYR A 147 -17.38 -6.55 10.58
N ALA A 148 -18.49 -6.62 11.32
CA ALA A 148 -18.44 -6.60 12.78
C ALA A 148 -17.72 -7.84 13.34
N ILE A 149 -17.88 -9.00 12.71
CA ILE A 149 -17.20 -10.22 13.13
C ILE A 149 -15.71 -10.17 12.82
N GLU A 150 -15.33 -9.72 11.63
CA GLU A 150 -13.91 -9.58 11.28
C GLU A 150 -13.20 -8.55 12.18
N ASP A 151 -13.83 -7.40 12.45
CA ASP A 151 -13.31 -6.38 13.38
C ASP A 151 -13.10 -6.98 14.79
N TRP A 152 -14.05 -7.79 15.26
CA TRP A 152 -13.94 -8.44 16.56
C TRP A 152 -12.79 -9.47 16.61
N LEU A 153 -12.61 -10.25 15.55
CA LEU A 153 -11.54 -11.26 15.44
C LEU A 153 -10.14 -10.61 15.44
N GLU A 154 -10.01 -9.44 14.82
CA GLU A 154 -8.78 -8.64 14.84
C GLU A 154 -8.48 -8.08 16.24
N GLU A 155 -9.51 -7.59 16.94
CA GLU A 155 -9.36 -7.05 18.30
C GLU A 155 -9.17 -8.14 19.38
N ASN A 156 -9.65 -9.35 19.10
CA ASN A 156 -9.69 -10.47 20.05
C ASN A 156 -9.18 -11.76 19.40
N PRO A 157 -7.94 -11.81 18.88
CA PRO A 157 -7.48 -13.00 18.18
C PRO A 157 -7.24 -14.14 19.18
N PHE A 158 -7.65 -15.37 18.83
CA PHE A 158 -7.48 -16.53 19.71
C PHE A 158 -5.99 -16.84 19.98
N ILE A 159 -5.17 -16.65 18.95
CA ILE A 159 -3.72 -16.77 18.98
C ILE A 159 -3.11 -15.49 18.44
N THR A 160 -1.88 -15.19 18.83
CA THR A 160 -1.15 -14.06 18.25
C THR A 160 -1.02 -14.28 16.74
N PRO A 161 -1.49 -13.33 15.89
CA PRO A 161 -1.28 -13.40 14.45
C PRO A 161 0.22 -13.51 14.14
N PRO A 162 0.61 -14.21 13.07
CA PRO A 162 2.02 -14.32 12.70
C PRO A 162 2.55 -12.96 12.22
N ASP A 163 3.83 -12.68 12.49
CA ASP A 163 4.47 -11.43 12.05
C ASP A 163 4.49 -11.35 10.50
N LEU A 164 4.73 -12.48 9.83
CA LEU A 164 4.64 -12.65 8.37
C LEU A 164 3.70 -13.81 8.04
N GLY A 165 2.46 -13.50 7.68
CA GLY A 165 1.45 -14.56 7.52
C GLY A 165 0.00 -14.13 7.59
N TYR A 166 -0.85 -15.14 7.70
CA TYR A 166 -2.31 -14.99 7.70
C TYR A 166 -2.95 -15.85 8.79
N THR A 167 -4.15 -15.47 9.23
CA THR A 167 -4.98 -16.27 10.14
C THR A 167 -6.31 -16.63 9.50
N LEU A 168 -6.59 -17.93 9.38
CA LEU A 168 -7.87 -18.46 8.91
C LEU A 168 -8.66 -19.03 10.09
N TYR A 169 -9.90 -18.61 10.24
CA TYR A 169 -10.85 -19.20 11.20
C TYR A 169 -11.75 -20.17 10.47
N LEU A 170 -11.57 -21.47 10.73
CA LEU A 170 -12.48 -22.52 10.27
C LEU A 170 -13.55 -22.74 11.35
N VAL A 171 -14.76 -22.24 11.10
CA VAL A 171 -15.81 -22.19 12.11
C VAL A 171 -16.93 -23.20 11.83
N ASN A 172 -17.68 -23.55 12.86
CA ASN A 172 -18.90 -24.35 12.78
C ASN A 172 -19.96 -23.74 13.71
N PHE A 173 -21.00 -23.19 13.09
CA PHE A 173 -22.15 -22.64 13.77
C PHE A 173 -23.47 -23.20 13.23
N SER A 174 -23.49 -24.48 12.80
CA SER A 174 -24.72 -25.19 12.37
C SER A 174 -25.84 -25.17 13.42
N GLU A 175 -25.58 -24.77 14.67
CA GLU A 175 -26.61 -24.53 15.68
C GLU A 175 -27.48 -23.29 15.42
N PHE A 176 -27.07 -22.39 14.53
CA PHE A 176 -27.88 -21.27 14.07
C PHE A 176 -28.97 -21.71 13.08
N ASP A 177 -28.80 -22.89 12.48
CA ASP A 177 -29.68 -23.44 11.47
C ASP A 177 -30.74 -24.37 12.05
N ALA A 178 -31.83 -24.51 11.32
CA ALA A 178 -32.85 -25.51 11.63
C ALA A 178 -32.53 -26.81 10.88
N ALA A 179 -32.67 -27.96 11.55
CA ALA A 179 -32.42 -29.27 10.94
C ALA A 179 -33.31 -29.62 9.72
N ASP A 180 -34.34 -28.83 9.43
CA ASP A 180 -35.17 -28.93 8.23
C ASP A 180 -34.92 -27.82 7.20
N HIS A 181 -33.84 -27.05 7.39
CA HIS A 181 -33.42 -25.90 6.57
C HIS A 181 -34.48 -24.79 6.48
N SER A 182 -35.46 -24.77 7.39
CA SER A 182 -36.48 -23.71 7.46
C SER A 182 -35.93 -22.37 7.96
N LEU A 183 -34.75 -22.40 8.57
CA LEU A 183 -33.98 -21.24 9.02
C LEU A 183 -32.52 -21.55 8.75
N GLU A 184 -31.84 -20.67 8.03
CA GLU A 184 -30.38 -20.73 7.83
C GLU A 184 -29.71 -19.47 8.36
N HIS A 185 -28.39 -19.49 8.48
CA HIS A 185 -27.55 -18.31 8.65
C HIS A 185 -26.62 -18.08 7.44
N TRP A 186 -26.19 -16.83 7.29
CA TRP A 186 -25.16 -16.40 6.33
C TRP A 186 -24.60 -15.04 6.76
N TYR A 187 -23.53 -14.61 6.10
CA TYR A 187 -22.89 -13.33 6.37
C TYR A 187 -23.31 -12.27 5.33
N ASP A 188 -23.41 -11.01 5.76
CA ASP A 188 -23.56 -9.81 4.91
C ASP A 188 -22.31 -8.94 5.10
N TYR A 189 -21.59 -8.72 4.00
CA TYR A 189 -20.40 -7.88 3.93
C TYR A 189 -20.70 -6.52 3.25
N HIS A 190 -21.98 -6.23 2.99
CA HIS A 190 -22.59 -4.94 2.59
C HIS A 190 -21.73 -3.97 1.77
N ALA A 191 -21.23 -4.44 0.61
CA ALA A 191 -20.55 -3.57 -0.36
C ALA A 191 -21.42 -2.36 -0.76
N ILE A 192 -20.76 -1.22 -0.95
CA ILE A 192 -21.36 0.04 -1.37
C ILE A 192 -20.86 0.32 -2.78
N ASP A 193 -21.66 0.89 -3.67
CA ASP A 193 -21.17 1.40 -4.96
C ASP A 193 -20.45 2.75 -4.71
N PRO A 194 -19.18 2.90 -5.12
CA PRO A 194 -18.39 4.09 -4.78
C PRO A 194 -18.89 5.34 -5.50
N ASP A 195 -19.55 5.17 -6.65
CA ASP A 195 -19.98 6.26 -7.52
C ASP A 195 -21.31 6.88 -7.04
N THR A 196 -22.20 6.09 -6.42
CA THR A 196 -23.51 6.53 -5.92
C THR A 196 -23.63 6.58 -4.38
N GLY A 197 -22.81 5.80 -3.66
CA GLY A 197 -22.92 5.60 -2.22
C GLY A 197 -24.11 4.73 -1.78
N GLU A 198 -24.79 4.07 -2.73
CA GLU A 198 -25.86 3.12 -2.43
C GLU A 198 -25.28 1.71 -2.17
N LYS A 199 -26.04 0.84 -1.49
CA LYS A 199 -25.65 -0.58 -1.41
C LYS A 199 -25.53 -1.12 -2.83
N GLN A 200 -24.45 -1.83 -3.10
CA GLN A 200 -24.19 -2.34 -4.43
C GLN A 200 -25.29 -3.35 -4.83
N ASP A 201 -25.86 -3.14 -6.00
CA ASP A 201 -26.79 -4.09 -6.63
C ASP A 201 -25.90 -4.99 -7.49
N TRP A 202 -25.68 -6.23 -7.04
CA TRP A 202 -24.64 -7.11 -7.58
C TRP A 202 -24.73 -7.27 -9.10
N PHE A 203 -23.56 -7.29 -9.71
CA PHE A 203 -23.40 -7.09 -11.13
C PHE A 203 -23.55 -8.40 -11.92
N ARG A 204 -24.64 -8.59 -12.68
CA ARG A 204 -24.60 -9.27 -13.99
C ARG A 204 -25.90 -9.24 -14.79
N LEU A 205 -25.78 -9.46 -16.10
CA LEU A 205 -26.85 -9.35 -17.09
C LEU A 205 -27.82 -10.54 -17.06
N GLU A 206 -27.34 -11.70 -16.62
CA GLU A 206 -28.02 -12.96 -16.88
C GLU A 206 -29.16 -13.20 -15.91
N TRP A 207 -29.06 -12.64 -14.70
CA TRP A 207 -30.06 -12.71 -13.65
C TRP A 207 -30.77 -11.39 -13.33
N ASP A 208 -30.23 -10.22 -13.74
CA ASP A 208 -30.86 -8.91 -13.53
C ASP A 208 -32.06 -8.75 -14.48
N ASN A 209 -33.16 -9.40 -14.11
CA ASN A 209 -34.43 -9.34 -14.80
C ASN A 209 -35.58 -9.17 -13.81
N ALA A 210 -36.68 -8.57 -14.28
CA ALA A 210 -37.82 -8.18 -13.44
C ALA A 210 -38.59 -9.34 -12.77
N LEU A 211 -38.25 -10.60 -13.05
CA LEU A 211 -38.86 -11.77 -12.42
C LEU A 211 -38.21 -12.14 -11.07
N ASN A 212 -36.93 -11.79 -10.89
CA ASN A 212 -36.20 -12.06 -9.67
C ASN A 212 -36.51 -10.99 -8.60
N PRO A 213 -36.54 -11.36 -7.30
CA PRO A 213 -36.52 -10.39 -6.22
C PRO A 213 -35.16 -9.67 -6.18
N ASN A 214 -35.01 -8.68 -5.30
CA ASN A 214 -33.68 -8.19 -4.93
C ASN A 214 -32.90 -9.36 -4.31
N VAL A 215 -31.75 -9.68 -4.90
CA VAL A 215 -30.94 -10.83 -4.50
C VAL A 215 -29.97 -10.42 -3.40
N THR A 216 -29.96 -11.16 -2.31
CA THR A 216 -28.90 -11.05 -1.29
C THR A 216 -27.77 -11.98 -1.68
N MET A 217 -26.52 -11.53 -1.54
CA MET A 217 -25.39 -12.43 -1.65
C MET A 217 -25.18 -13.04 -0.27
N ASP A 218 -25.51 -14.32 -0.15
CA ASP A 218 -25.37 -15.06 1.09
C ASP A 218 -23.92 -15.56 1.12
N TYR A 219 -23.09 -14.91 1.94
CA TYR A 219 -21.66 -15.23 2.05
C TYR A 219 -21.48 -16.40 3.03
N PRO A 220 -20.85 -17.51 2.62
CA PRO A 220 -20.38 -18.53 3.56
C PRO A 220 -19.00 -18.19 4.13
N PHE A 221 -18.21 -17.40 3.41
CA PHE A 221 -16.84 -17.02 3.74
C PHE A 221 -16.71 -15.50 3.67
N PHE A 222 -15.77 -14.91 4.41
CA PHE A 222 -15.50 -13.46 4.34
C PHE A 222 -14.14 -13.11 4.94
N GLY A 223 -13.59 -11.97 4.55
CA GLY A 223 -12.40 -11.38 5.17
C GLY A 223 -11.57 -10.57 4.17
N GLY A 224 -10.38 -10.15 4.61
CA GLY A 224 -9.44 -9.39 3.78
C GLY A 224 -9.39 -7.90 4.07
N ARG A 225 -10.19 -7.39 5.01
CA ARG A 225 -9.92 -6.06 5.61
C ARG A 225 -8.68 -6.09 6.49
N TYR A 226 -8.41 -7.24 7.08
CA TYR A 226 -7.19 -7.59 7.81
C TYR A 226 -6.58 -8.87 7.23
N ASN A 227 -5.42 -9.31 7.74
CA ASN A 227 -4.79 -10.59 7.39
C ASN A 227 -5.54 -11.82 7.97
N THR A 228 -6.86 -11.69 8.08
CA THR A 228 -7.78 -12.63 8.69
C THR A 228 -8.85 -13.03 7.67
N PHE A 229 -9.19 -14.33 7.64
CA PHE A 229 -10.26 -14.86 6.79
C PHE A 229 -11.10 -15.86 7.56
N VAL A 230 -12.42 -15.85 7.37
CA VAL A 230 -13.37 -16.75 8.01
C VAL A 230 -13.93 -17.70 6.96
N VAL A 231 -13.86 -18.99 7.27
CA VAL A 231 -14.49 -20.07 6.50
C VAL A 231 -15.54 -20.72 7.40
N ASP A 232 -16.82 -20.53 7.07
CA ASP A 232 -17.94 -21.16 7.75
C ASP A 232 -18.68 -22.12 6.79
N PRO A 233 -18.32 -23.42 6.79
CA PRO A 233 -18.99 -24.39 5.94
C PRO A 233 -20.45 -24.66 6.33
N SER A 234 -20.90 -24.21 7.52
CA SER A 234 -22.30 -24.34 7.94
C SER A 234 -23.19 -23.22 7.41
N ALA A 235 -22.62 -22.11 6.95
CA ALA A 235 -23.40 -21.00 6.42
C ALA A 235 -24.02 -21.35 5.06
N HIS A 236 -25.26 -20.89 4.85
CA HIS A 236 -25.96 -21.05 3.59
C HIS A 236 -25.20 -20.35 2.45
N GLN A 237 -25.07 -21.06 1.33
CA GLN A 237 -24.52 -20.51 0.10
C GLN A 237 -25.35 -20.94 -1.11
N TRP A 238 -25.84 -19.95 -1.85
CA TRP A 238 -26.41 -20.19 -3.18
C TRP A 238 -25.40 -19.90 -4.29
N TYR A 239 -24.37 -19.08 -4.00
CA TYR A 239 -23.42 -18.58 -4.98
C TYR A 239 -22.65 -19.70 -5.69
N LEU A 240 -22.09 -20.65 -4.94
CA LEU A 240 -21.32 -21.76 -5.53
C LEU A 240 -22.23 -22.72 -6.31
N ARG A 241 -23.50 -22.85 -5.91
CA ARG A 241 -24.51 -23.60 -6.68
C ARG A 241 -24.79 -22.90 -8.02
N TRP A 242 -24.87 -21.57 -8.01
CA TRP A 242 -25.07 -20.77 -9.20
C TRP A 242 -23.87 -20.88 -10.15
N THR A 243 -22.64 -20.68 -9.67
CA THR A 243 -21.43 -20.75 -10.50
C THR A 243 -21.27 -22.14 -11.10
N ARG A 244 -21.50 -23.19 -10.31
CA ARG A 244 -21.50 -24.59 -10.77
C ARG A 244 -22.41 -24.83 -11.97
N ILE A 245 -23.62 -24.23 -11.96
CA ILE A 245 -24.57 -24.41 -13.05
C ILE A 245 -24.24 -23.49 -14.20
N TRP A 246 -24.04 -22.20 -13.94
CA TRP A 246 -23.87 -21.19 -14.99
C TRP A 246 -22.59 -21.42 -15.82
N TRP A 247 -21.50 -21.81 -15.15
CA TRP A 247 -20.21 -22.11 -15.76
C TRP A 247 -19.94 -23.61 -15.92
N SER A 248 -20.99 -24.44 -15.93
CA SER A 248 -20.87 -25.90 -16.03
C SER A 248 -20.09 -26.43 -17.24
N ALA A 249 -19.88 -25.60 -18.28
CA ALA A 249 -19.12 -25.99 -19.46
C ALA A 249 -17.63 -26.20 -19.17
N ASP A 250 -17.11 -25.53 -18.15
CA ASP A 250 -15.69 -25.46 -17.80
C ASP A 250 -15.38 -26.22 -16.49
N ILE A 251 -16.35 -26.98 -15.98
CA ILE A 251 -16.23 -27.79 -14.74
C ILE A 251 -15.97 -29.25 -15.08
N PHE A 252 -14.85 -29.77 -14.59
CA PHE A 252 -14.38 -31.15 -14.66
C PHE A 252 -14.52 -31.90 -13.32
N THR A 253 -14.49 -31.19 -12.19
CA THR A 253 -14.66 -31.71 -10.82
C THR A 253 -15.83 -31.03 -10.12
N GLU A 254 -16.74 -31.80 -9.53
CA GLU A 254 -17.76 -31.28 -8.62
C GLU A 254 -17.36 -31.55 -7.17
N TYR A 255 -17.32 -30.49 -6.36
CA TYR A 255 -17.05 -30.57 -4.94
C TYR A 255 -18.34 -30.58 -4.12
N ASP A 256 -18.36 -31.31 -3.01
CA ASP A 256 -19.55 -31.44 -2.18
C ASP A 256 -19.94 -30.08 -1.56
N PHE A 257 -18.97 -29.26 -1.14
CA PHE A 257 -19.20 -27.95 -0.51
C PHE A 257 -19.92 -26.94 -1.42
N TRP A 258 -19.92 -27.17 -2.72
CA TRP A 258 -20.70 -26.35 -3.65
C TRP A 258 -22.19 -26.60 -3.55
N THR A 259 -22.60 -27.74 -3.02
CA THR A 259 -24.00 -28.18 -3.02
C THR A 259 -24.53 -28.45 -1.63
N GLN A 260 -23.67 -28.71 -0.66
CA GLN A 260 -24.01 -29.08 0.71
C GLN A 260 -23.31 -28.13 1.68
N ASP A 261 -24.06 -27.59 2.63
CA ASP A 261 -23.51 -27.03 3.86
C ASP A 261 -23.03 -28.17 4.78
N LEU A 262 -22.44 -27.80 5.92
CA LEU A 262 -21.80 -28.72 6.84
C LEU A 262 -22.79 -29.75 7.41
N GLU A 263 -24.00 -29.34 7.78
CA GLU A 263 -25.02 -30.21 8.35
C GLU A 263 -25.60 -31.18 7.31
N ASP A 264 -25.78 -30.77 6.06
CA ASP A 264 -26.10 -31.68 4.95
C ASP A 264 -25.03 -32.77 4.82
N LYS A 265 -23.75 -32.36 4.81
CA LYS A 265 -22.63 -33.27 4.68
C LYS A 265 -22.56 -34.24 5.86
N VAL A 266 -22.61 -33.72 7.09
CA VAL A 266 -22.59 -34.52 8.32
C VAL A 266 -23.80 -35.45 8.40
N GLY A 267 -24.98 -35.02 7.94
CA GLY A 267 -26.18 -35.83 7.88
C GLY A 267 -26.06 -37.08 7.00
N SER A 268 -25.13 -37.07 6.04
CA SER A 268 -24.82 -38.21 5.16
C SER A 268 -23.79 -39.19 5.74
N LEU A 269 -23.09 -38.82 6.82
CA LEU A 269 -21.93 -39.52 7.37
C LEU A 269 -22.25 -40.23 8.70
N ASN A 270 -21.53 -41.31 9.00
CA ASN A 270 -21.49 -41.93 10.33
C ASN A 270 -20.13 -41.69 10.98
N LEU A 271 -20.01 -40.57 11.69
CA LEU A 271 -18.78 -40.09 12.35
C LEU A 271 -18.23 -41.02 13.46
N THR A 272 -18.86 -42.17 13.73
CA THR A 272 -18.28 -43.23 14.56
C THR A 272 -17.32 -44.15 13.80
N ILE A 273 -17.22 -44.00 12.47
CA ILE A 273 -16.37 -44.79 11.57
C ILE A 273 -15.23 -43.89 11.05
N PRO A 274 -13.96 -44.31 11.13
CA PRO A 274 -12.82 -43.49 10.67
C PRO A 274 -12.94 -43.00 9.23
N ALA A 275 -13.36 -43.86 8.30
CA ALA A 275 -13.51 -43.47 6.89
C ALA A 275 -14.51 -42.33 6.65
N ASP A 276 -15.51 -42.18 7.52
CA ASP A 276 -16.50 -41.09 7.42
C ASP A 276 -15.96 -39.80 8.08
N VAL A 277 -15.06 -39.92 9.06
CA VAL A 277 -14.28 -38.78 9.59
C VAL A 277 -13.28 -38.29 8.54
N ASP A 278 -12.61 -39.20 7.83
CA ASP A 278 -11.74 -38.85 6.70
C ASP A 278 -12.53 -38.07 5.62
N ALA A 279 -13.75 -38.52 5.29
CA ALA A 279 -14.61 -37.86 4.32
C ALA A 279 -15.10 -36.46 4.77
N LEU A 280 -15.28 -36.23 6.07
CA LEU A 280 -15.54 -34.90 6.62
C LEU A 280 -14.31 -33.99 6.44
N ASN A 281 -13.11 -34.48 6.73
CA ASN A 281 -11.89 -33.67 6.61
C ASN A 281 -11.53 -33.35 5.16
N VAL A 282 -11.84 -34.25 4.21
CA VAL A 282 -11.76 -33.94 2.78
C VAL A 282 -12.68 -32.77 2.41
N TYR A 283 -13.92 -32.78 2.90
CA TYR A 283 -14.87 -31.68 2.67
C TYR A 283 -14.38 -30.36 3.30
N LEU A 284 -13.92 -30.38 4.55
CA LEU A 284 -13.39 -29.18 5.22
C LEU A 284 -12.13 -28.64 4.54
N ARG A 285 -11.25 -29.52 4.06
CA ARG A 285 -10.09 -29.15 3.24
C ARG A 285 -10.54 -28.40 1.99
N GLU A 286 -11.53 -28.92 1.27
CA GLU A 286 -12.03 -28.28 0.04
C GLU A 286 -12.55 -26.86 0.31
N CYS A 287 -13.16 -26.61 1.47
CA CYS A 287 -13.59 -25.27 1.88
C CYS A 287 -12.43 -24.30 2.14
N ILE A 288 -11.31 -24.75 2.72
CA ILE A 288 -10.16 -23.88 3.04
C ILE A 288 -9.12 -23.81 1.92
N TRP A 289 -9.12 -24.75 0.97
CA TRP A 289 -8.11 -24.85 -0.08
C TRP A 289 -8.06 -23.60 -0.94
N ASP A 290 -9.23 -23.12 -1.32
CA ASP A 290 -9.41 -22.02 -2.26
C ASP A 290 -8.94 -20.67 -1.68
N PRO A 291 -9.39 -20.21 -0.49
CA PRO A 291 -8.84 -18.99 0.10
C PRO A 291 -7.32 -19.08 0.37
N ILE A 292 -6.79 -20.24 0.77
CA ILE A 292 -5.34 -20.38 0.99
C ILE A 292 -4.56 -20.32 -0.35
N THR A 293 -5.05 -21.00 -1.38
CA THR A 293 -4.33 -21.18 -2.65
C THR A 293 -4.46 -19.98 -3.58
N HIS A 294 -5.57 -19.24 -3.50
CA HIS A 294 -5.87 -18.12 -4.41
C HIS A 294 -5.89 -16.74 -3.75
N LEU A 295 -6.03 -16.63 -2.42
CA LEU A 295 -5.93 -15.34 -1.72
C LEU A 295 -4.62 -15.19 -0.97
N PHE A 296 -4.30 -16.10 -0.05
CA PHE A 296 -3.13 -15.96 0.81
C PHE A 296 -1.83 -16.09 0.02
N PHE A 297 -1.76 -17.10 -0.86
CA PHE A 297 -0.58 -17.44 -1.64
C PHE A 297 -0.92 -17.70 -3.10
N PRO A 298 -1.37 -16.66 -3.83
CA PRO A 298 -1.89 -16.77 -5.19
C PRO A 298 -0.80 -17.29 -6.12
N TYR A 299 -1.06 -18.36 -6.86
CA TYR A 299 -0.08 -18.91 -7.83
C TYR A 299 -0.22 -18.34 -9.23
N GLN A 300 -1.36 -17.71 -9.51
CA GLN A 300 -1.69 -17.20 -10.82
C GLN A 300 -1.32 -15.74 -11.00
N HIS A 301 -1.15 -14.98 -9.92
CA HIS A 301 -0.74 -13.58 -10.01
C HIS A 301 0.71 -13.50 -10.49
N GLN A 302 0.96 -12.54 -11.38
CA GLN A 302 2.34 -12.16 -11.69
C GLN A 302 2.91 -11.36 -10.51
N PRO A 303 4.21 -11.48 -10.23
CA PRO A 303 4.88 -10.55 -9.32
C PRO A 303 4.63 -9.11 -9.72
N ALA A 304 4.47 -8.24 -8.73
CA ALA A 304 4.38 -6.80 -8.95
C ALA A 304 5.65 -6.29 -9.62
N SER A 305 5.55 -5.49 -10.67
CA SER A 305 6.76 -4.92 -11.30
C SER A 305 7.46 -3.94 -10.37
N TYR A 306 8.78 -4.07 -10.21
CA TYR A 306 9.60 -3.07 -9.54
C TYR A 306 9.87 -1.87 -10.46
N VAL A 307 9.12 -0.79 -10.25
CA VAL A 307 9.08 0.40 -11.14
C VAL A 307 9.14 1.71 -10.35
N GLU A 308 9.33 2.83 -11.05
CA GLU A 308 9.46 4.16 -10.44
C GLU A 308 8.16 4.98 -10.43
N SER A 309 7.17 4.66 -11.27
CA SER A 309 5.92 5.42 -11.37
C SER A 309 4.77 4.60 -11.97
N GLY A 310 3.55 5.11 -11.80
CA GLY A 310 2.34 4.53 -12.38
C GLY A 310 1.43 5.57 -13.03
N THR A 311 0.80 5.21 -14.14
CA THR A 311 -0.20 6.05 -14.83
C THR A 311 -1.44 5.24 -15.20
N LEU A 312 -2.63 5.77 -14.88
CA LEU A 312 -3.91 5.32 -15.39
C LEU A 312 -4.57 6.45 -16.18
N LYS A 313 -4.70 6.27 -17.49
CA LYS A 313 -5.43 7.19 -18.37
C LYS A 313 -6.70 6.51 -18.87
N ALA A 314 -7.88 7.04 -18.56
CA ALA A 314 -9.15 6.49 -19.02
C ALA A 314 -9.96 7.48 -19.87
N LEU A 315 -10.62 6.98 -20.92
CA LEU A 315 -11.54 7.73 -21.76
C LEU A 315 -12.95 7.15 -21.65
N VAL A 316 -13.94 7.98 -21.32
CA VAL A 316 -15.35 7.61 -21.20
C VAL A 316 -16.15 8.23 -22.34
N PHE A 317 -16.62 7.41 -23.26
CA PHE A 317 -17.35 7.83 -24.44
C PHE A 317 -18.87 7.76 -24.26
N ALA A 318 -19.52 8.91 -24.39
CA ALA A 318 -20.96 8.99 -24.60
C ALA A 318 -21.28 8.70 -26.07
N MET A 319 -21.89 7.55 -26.36
CA MET A 319 -22.12 7.10 -27.74
C MET A 319 -23.38 7.69 -28.38
N ASP A 320 -24.38 8.04 -27.56
CA ASP A 320 -25.74 8.38 -28.00
C ASP A 320 -26.10 9.85 -27.80
N VAL A 321 -25.12 10.75 -27.93
CA VAL A 321 -25.33 12.21 -27.73
C VAL A 321 -26.35 12.80 -28.70
N ALA A 322 -26.39 12.28 -29.94
CA ALA A 322 -27.38 12.70 -30.93
C ALA A 322 -28.83 12.32 -30.56
N THR A 323 -29.02 11.30 -29.71
CA THR A 323 -30.33 10.82 -29.26
C THR A 323 -30.64 11.19 -27.81
N GLY A 324 -29.81 12.07 -27.22
CA GLY A 324 -30.12 12.79 -25.97
C GLY A 324 -29.27 12.42 -24.76
N THR A 325 -28.28 11.52 -24.86
CA THR A 325 -27.35 11.23 -23.76
C THR A 325 -26.29 12.32 -23.67
N LEU A 326 -26.31 13.18 -22.65
CA LEU A 326 -25.33 14.26 -22.53
C LEU A 326 -24.03 13.73 -21.92
N VAL A 327 -22.87 14.22 -22.36
CA VAL A 327 -21.57 13.87 -21.73
C VAL A 327 -21.60 14.18 -20.22
N GLY A 328 -22.06 15.38 -19.85
CA GLY A 328 -22.17 15.78 -18.45
C GLY A 328 -23.17 14.98 -17.61
N SER A 329 -24.03 14.14 -18.21
CA SER A 329 -24.85 13.23 -17.40
C SER A 329 -24.05 12.01 -16.93
N LEU A 330 -22.89 11.73 -17.52
CA LEU A 330 -22.06 10.56 -17.23
C LEU A 330 -20.84 10.89 -16.35
N GLU A 331 -20.58 12.16 -16.02
CA GLU A 331 -19.40 12.58 -15.23
C GLU A 331 -19.32 11.97 -13.82
N TRP A 332 -20.39 11.34 -13.34
CA TRP A 332 -20.42 10.65 -12.05
C TRP A 332 -20.10 9.15 -12.15
N VAL A 333 -20.08 8.57 -13.36
CA VAL A 333 -20.05 7.09 -13.50
C VAL A 333 -18.71 6.48 -13.11
N THR A 334 -17.64 7.27 -13.03
CA THR A 334 -16.37 6.83 -12.47
C THR A 334 -15.65 7.96 -11.75
N ASP A 335 -14.94 7.63 -10.68
CA ASP A 335 -14.22 8.54 -9.81
C ASP A 335 -12.70 8.32 -9.93
N ALA A 336 -12.02 9.29 -10.54
CA ALA A 336 -10.57 9.28 -10.74
C ALA A 336 -9.79 9.32 -9.41
N GLU A 337 -10.30 10.04 -8.40
CA GLU A 337 -9.67 10.14 -7.08
C GLU A 337 -9.79 8.81 -6.34
N MET A 338 -10.93 8.12 -6.48
CA MET A 338 -11.10 6.76 -5.95
C MET A 338 -10.11 5.79 -6.61
N GLN A 339 -10.04 5.75 -7.95
CA GLN A 339 -9.05 4.90 -8.66
C GLN A 339 -7.62 5.19 -8.17
N LYS A 340 -7.27 6.47 -8.05
CA LYS A 340 -5.96 6.88 -7.56
C LYS A 340 -5.69 6.42 -6.14
N ALA A 341 -6.64 6.62 -5.23
CA ALA A 341 -6.50 6.21 -3.84
C ALA A 341 -6.25 4.71 -3.71
N HIS A 342 -6.94 3.87 -4.50
CA HIS A 342 -6.69 2.42 -4.51
C HIS A 342 -5.32 2.06 -5.06
N LEU A 343 -4.89 2.68 -6.14
CA LEU A 343 -3.58 2.43 -6.73
C LEU A 343 -2.44 2.87 -5.80
N GLU A 344 -2.60 4.01 -5.09
CA GLU A 344 -1.67 4.47 -4.07
C GLU A 344 -1.69 3.58 -2.82
N GLU A 345 -2.82 2.97 -2.49
CA GLU A 345 -2.91 2.00 -1.40
C GLU A 345 -2.23 0.67 -1.76
N LEU A 346 -2.35 0.23 -3.01
CA LEU A 346 -1.76 -1.01 -3.52
C LEU A 346 -0.24 -0.86 -3.75
N TYR A 347 0.17 0.25 -4.38
CA TYR A 347 1.57 0.61 -4.66
C TYR A 347 1.93 1.96 -4.00
N PRO A 348 2.16 1.99 -2.68
CA PRO A 348 2.44 3.22 -1.95
C PRO A 348 3.84 3.81 -2.20
N PHE A 349 4.71 3.06 -2.87
CA PHE A 349 6.12 3.39 -3.08
C PHE A 349 6.36 4.29 -4.29
N ILE A 350 5.38 4.40 -5.19
CA ILE A 350 5.52 5.09 -6.46
C ILE A 350 4.47 6.20 -6.60
N PRO A 351 4.80 7.31 -7.27
CA PRO A 351 3.81 8.32 -7.63
C PRO A 351 2.84 7.79 -8.69
N TRP A 352 1.56 8.08 -8.49
CA TRP A 352 0.48 7.79 -9.45
C TRP A 352 -0.09 9.03 -10.11
N THR A 353 -0.21 8.96 -11.44
CA THR A 353 -1.01 9.91 -12.22
C THR A 353 -2.27 9.22 -12.72
N VAL A 354 -3.44 9.69 -12.30
CA VAL A 354 -4.73 9.19 -12.77
C VAL A 354 -5.49 10.32 -13.46
N ASP A 355 -5.98 10.04 -14.66
CA ASP A 355 -6.70 11.02 -15.47
C ASP A 355 -7.85 10.34 -16.21
N VAL A 356 -9.07 10.87 -16.02
CA VAL A 356 -10.29 10.37 -16.64
C VAL A 356 -10.95 11.48 -17.45
N GLU A 357 -11.13 11.24 -18.74
CA GLU A 357 -11.79 12.18 -19.65
C GLU A 357 -13.16 11.69 -20.10
N TYR A 358 -14.12 12.60 -20.17
CA TYR A 358 -15.47 12.34 -20.67
C TYR A 358 -15.68 12.99 -22.04
N LEU A 359 -15.98 12.18 -23.05
CA LEU A 359 -15.94 12.58 -24.46
C LEU A 359 -17.25 12.30 -25.19
N ASP A 360 -17.64 13.20 -26.12
CA ASP A 360 -18.67 12.94 -27.13
C ASP A 360 -18.01 12.22 -28.31
N ILE A 361 -18.40 10.97 -28.57
CA ILE A 361 -17.78 10.14 -29.61
C ILE A 361 -17.79 10.83 -31.00
N ARG A 362 -18.74 11.72 -31.27
CA ARG A 362 -18.86 12.41 -32.57
C ARG A 362 -17.78 13.46 -32.81
N ASN A 363 -17.11 13.90 -31.75
CA ASN A 363 -15.95 14.77 -31.86
C ASN A 363 -14.66 13.97 -32.09
N GLU A 364 -14.73 12.64 -31.97
CA GLU A 364 -13.61 11.71 -32.03
C GLU A 364 -13.81 10.69 -33.17
N PRO A 365 -13.70 11.12 -34.45
CA PRO A 365 -14.10 10.30 -35.60
C PRO A 365 -13.28 9.01 -35.76
N ASP A 366 -12.03 8.99 -35.31
CA ASP A 366 -11.20 7.79 -35.36
C ASP A 366 -11.71 6.73 -34.36
N TRP A 367 -12.16 7.17 -33.18
CA TRP A 367 -12.81 6.30 -32.19
C TRP A 367 -14.19 5.83 -32.63
N GLU A 368 -15.00 6.73 -33.22
CA GLU A 368 -16.31 6.36 -33.77
C GLU A 368 -16.16 5.29 -34.86
N SER A 369 -15.18 5.47 -35.77
CA SER A 369 -14.89 4.50 -36.83
C SER A 369 -14.37 3.18 -36.26
N LEU A 370 -13.52 3.20 -35.23
CA LEU A 370 -13.03 1.98 -34.59
C LEU A 370 -14.19 1.21 -33.96
N PHE A 371 -15.04 1.87 -33.16
CA PHE A 371 -16.18 1.22 -32.50
C PHE A 371 -17.07 0.50 -33.52
N TRP A 372 -17.49 1.20 -34.59
CA TRP A 372 -18.38 0.60 -35.60
C TRP A 372 -17.68 -0.39 -36.56
N THR A 373 -16.35 -0.46 -36.55
CA THR A 373 -15.63 -1.54 -37.26
C THR A 373 -15.80 -2.88 -36.52
N TYR A 374 -15.91 -2.83 -35.19
CA TYR A 374 -16.00 -4.00 -34.32
C TYR A 374 -17.33 -4.07 -33.56
N ALA A 375 -18.37 -3.43 -34.09
CA ALA A 375 -19.71 -3.49 -33.54
C ALA A 375 -20.74 -3.64 -34.66
N SER A 376 -21.81 -4.37 -34.37
CA SER A 376 -22.94 -4.56 -35.29
C SER A 376 -24.26 -4.27 -34.58
N ILE A 377 -25.34 -4.14 -35.35
CA ILE A 377 -26.68 -3.93 -34.80
C ILE A 377 -27.52 -5.15 -35.15
N ASP A 378 -28.01 -5.82 -34.12
CA ASP A 378 -28.88 -6.96 -34.26
C ASP A 378 -30.29 -6.57 -34.72
N PRO A 379 -31.09 -7.52 -35.27
CA PRO A 379 -32.44 -7.23 -35.77
C PRO A 379 -33.39 -6.62 -34.73
N ASN A 380 -33.14 -6.86 -33.43
CA ASN A 380 -33.90 -6.30 -32.31
C ASN A 380 -33.49 -4.86 -31.95
N GLY A 381 -32.41 -4.34 -32.52
CA GLY A 381 -31.87 -3.00 -32.27
C GLY A 381 -30.71 -2.96 -31.28
N THR A 382 -30.37 -4.07 -30.62
CA THR A 382 -29.21 -4.17 -29.72
C THR A 382 -27.92 -4.01 -30.51
N THR A 383 -27.00 -3.19 -29.99
CA THR A 383 -25.64 -3.08 -30.51
C THR A 383 -24.76 -4.14 -29.86
N ILE A 384 -24.16 -4.99 -30.68
CA ILE A 384 -23.26 -6.05 -30.25
C ILE A 384 -21.83 -5.61 -30.53
N ALA A 385 -21.02 -5.46 -29.49
CA ALA A 385 -19.58 -5.20 -29.59
C ALA A 385 -18.80 -6.52 -29.58
N GLU A 386 -17.91 -6.70 -30.55
CA GLU A 386 -16.96 -7.82 -30.61
C GLU A 386 -15.79 -7.54 -29.65
N GLY A 387 -15.89 -8.03 -28.41
CA GLY A 387 -15.04 -7.62 -27.29
C GLY A 387 -13.55 -7.80 -27.56
N TYR A 388 -13.12 -9.02 -27.91
CA TYR A 388 -11.69 -9.30 -28.14
C TYR A 388 -11.10 -8.55 -29.32
N ASP A 389 -11.78 -8.56 -30.47
CA ASP A 389 -11.27 -7.91 -31.68
C ASP A 389 -11.14 -6.40 -31.45
N MET A 390 -12.12 -5.79 -30.79
CA MET A 390 -12.05 -4.37 -30.43
C MET A 390 -10.96 -4.10 -29.39
N PHE A 391 -10.82 -4.93 -28.35
CA PHE A 391 -9.78 -4.80 -27.32
C PHE A 391 -8.37 -4.81 -27.95
N TYR A 392 -8.06 -5.78 -28.81
CA TYR A 392 -6.76 -5.86 -29.48
C TYR A 392 -6.55 -4.74 -30.50
N ALA A 393 -7.60 -4.27 -31.17
CA ALA A 393 -7.51 -3.12 -32.06
C ALA A 393 -7.18 -1.83 -31.30
N ILE A 394 -7.82 -1.58 -30.15
CA ILE A 394 -7.51 -0.43 -29.30
C ILE A 394 -6.05 -0.51 -28.83
N ARG A 395 -5.59 -1.68 -28.38
CA ARG A 395 -4.24 -1.89 -27.88
C ARG A 395 -3.16 -1.59 -28.91
N SER A 396 -3.40 -1.99 -30.15
CA SER A 396 -2.41 -1.86 -31.23
C SER A 396 -2.48 -0.52 -31.97
N LEU A 397 -3.66 0.09 -32.08
CA LEU A 397 -3.89 1.28 -32.92
C LEU A 397 -4.04 2.57 -32.11
N MET A 398 -4.66 2.52 -30.94
CA MET A 398 -5.02 3.70 -30.17
C MET A 398 -4.11 3.92 -28.97
N ARG A 399 -3.91 2.89 -28.13
CA ARG A 399 -3.15 2.97 -26.86
C ARG A 399 -1.81 3.72 -26.96
N PRO A 400 -0.95 3.51 -27.97
CA PRO A 400 0.36 4.19 -28.06
C PRO A 400 0.29 5.72 -28.17
N SER A 401 -0.89 6.30 -28.41
CA SER A 401 -1.08 7.75 -28.46
C SER A 401 -1.40 8.37 -27.10
N TYR A 402 -1.71 7.56 -26.07
CA TYR A 402 -2.26 8.02 -24.79
C TYR A 402 -1.40 7.69 -23.59
N VAL A 403 -0.59 6.64 -23.66
CA VAL A 403 0.31 6.21 -22.59
C VAL A 403 1.69 5.90 -23.15
N ALA A 404 2.71 6.01 -22.30
CA ALA A 404 4.09 5.71 -22.67
C ALA A 404 4.28 4.20 -22.90
N ASP A 405 5.30 3.87 -23.69
CA ASP A 405 5.82 2.52 -23.89
C ASP A 405 7.19 2.47 -23.21
N ASP A 406 7.17 2.44 -21.88
CA ASP A 406 8.33 2.34 -21.00
C ASP A 406 8.09 1.28 -19.92
N ASP A 407 9.08 1.07 -19.05
CA ASP A 407 9.06 0.01 -18.04
C ASP A 407 8.18 0.35 -16.83
N ASN A 408 7.59 1.56 -16.77
CA ASN A 408 6.64 1.91 -15.71
C ASN A 408 5.26 1.28 -15.93
N ILE A 409 4.44 1.30 -14.88
CA ILE A 409 3.06 0.85 -14.99
C ILE A 409 2.25 1.86 -15.80
N ASN A 410 1.84 1.47 -17.02
CA ASN A 410 1.09 2.32 -17.94
C ASN A 410 -0.22 1.64 -18.34
N VAL A 411 -1.33 2.04 -17.69
CA VAL A 411 -2.67 1.52 -17.97
C VAL A 411 -3.48 2.52 -18.80
N PHE A 412 -4.01 2.04 -19.93
CA PHE A 412 -4.93 2.80 -20.77
C PHE A 412 -6.34 2.20 -20.74
N GLY A 413 -7.33 2.97 -20.30
CA GLY A 413 -8.71 2.56 -20.18
C GLY A 413 -9.64 3.21 -21.20
N VAL A 414 -10.63 2.45 -21.67
CA VAL A 414 -11.68 2.97 -22.55
C VAL A 414 -13.04 2.44 -22.12
N VAL A 415 -14.02 3.33 -21.95
CA VAL A 415 -15.39 2.98 -21.58
C VAL A 415 -16.33 3.46 -22.67
N PHE A 416 -17.09 2.54 -23.25
CA PHE A 416 -18.17 2.87 -24.19
C PHE A 416 -19.51 2.81 -23.47
N ILE A 417 -20.25 3.92 -23.48
CA ILE A 417 -21.59 4.01 -22.90
C ILE A 417 -22.60 4.27 -24.01
N LYS A 418 -23.43 3.26 -24.28
CA LYS A 418 -24.42 3.25 -25.36
C LYS A 418 -25.74 2.62 -24.89
N LYS A 419 -26.87 3.11 -25.36
CA LYS A 419 -28.18 2.48 -25.14
C LYS A 419 -28.27 1.15 -25.87
N GLN A 420 -28.88 0.16 -25.22
CA GLN A 420 -29.09 -1.18 -25.79
C GLN A 420 -27.80 -1.78 -26.36
N MET A 421 -26.77 -1.92 -25.53
CA MET A 421 -25.47 -2.46 -25.94
C MET A 421 -25.06 -3.63 -25.06
N GLU A 422 -24.49 -4.64 -25.71
CA GLU A 422 -23.89 -5.82 -25.09
C GLU A 422 -22.52 -6.07 -25.72
N MET A 423 -21.59 -6.63 -24.96
CA MET A 423 -20.31 -7.11 -25.48
C MET A 423 -20.29 -8.63 -25.49
N HIS A 424 -19.92 -9.20 -26.63
CA HIS A 424 -19.69 -10.63 -26.78
C HIS A 424 -18.19 -10.94 -26.75
N ALA A 425 -17.82 -11.90 -25.92
CA ALA A 425 -16.47 -12.47 -25.82
C ALA A 425 -16.58 -13.96 -25.45
N ASP A 426 -15.71 -14.83 -25.96
CA ASP A 426 -15.67 -16.28 -25.66
C ASP A 426 -17.06 -16.98 -25.62
N ASN A 427 -17.92 -16.66 -26.58
CA ASN A 427 -19.30 -17.19 -26.70
C ASN A 427 -20.28 -16.79 -25.58
N GLY A 428 -19.91 -15.85 -24.71
CA GLY A 428 -20.76 -15.30 -23.67
C GLY A 428 -20.90 -13.78 -23.76
N THR A 429 -21.69 -13.22 -22.85
CA THR A 429 -21.87 -11.77 -22.70
C THR A 429 -21.13 -11.28 -21.45
N TYR A 430 -20.30 -10.27 -21.63
CA TYR A 430 -19.45 -9.70 -20.58
C TYR A 430 -19.57 -8.16 -20.59
N THR A 431 -18.93 -7.49 -19.63
CA THR A 431 -18.99 -6.02 -19.53
C THR A 431 -17.63 -5.35 -19.63
N GLY A 432 -16.56 -6.01 -19.20
CA GLY A 432 -15.19 -5.48 -19.25
C GLY A 432 -14.20 -6.53 -19.73
N LEU A 433 -13.06 -6.05 -20.21
CA LEU A 433 -11.85 -6.83 -20.47
C LEU A 433 -10.64 -6.03 -19.97
N GLY A 434 -9.72 -6.72 -19.29
CA GLY A 434 -8.50 -6.15 -18.74
C GLY A 434 -7.28 -7.02 -19.04
N GLY A 435 -6.10 -6.41 -19.11
CA GLY A 435 -4.84 -7.12 -19.27
C GLY A 435 -3.83 -6.39 -20.15
N GLY A 436 -2.53 -6.60 -19.85
CA GLY A 436 -1.43 -6.07 -20.65
C GLY A 436 -1.40 -4.55 -20.75
N GLY A 437 -1.66 -3.85 -19.64
CA GLY A 437 -1.68 -2.39 -19.57
C GLY A 437 -2.88 -1.73 -20.24
N GLN A 438 -4.01 -2.44 -20.40
CA GLN A 438 -5.24 -1.90 -20.98
C GLN A 438 -6.50 -2.39 -20.26
N THR A 439 -7.52 -1.54 -20.23
CA THR A 439 -8.90 -1.88 -19.83
C THR A 439 -9.89 -1.40 -20.90
N VAL A 440 -10.92 -2.19 -21.20
CA VAL A 440 -12.02 -1.75 -22.07
C VAL A 440 -13.36 -2.22 -21.50
N ILE A 441 -14.30 -1.29 -21.33
CA ILE A 441 -15.60 -1.53 -20.73
C ILE A 441 -16.71 -1.15 -21.71
N TRP A 442 -17.70 -2.03 -21.83
CA TRP A 442 -18.93 -1.83 -22.61
C TRP A 442 -20.13 -2.02 -21.70
N LYS A 443 -20.72 -0.92 -21.24
CA LYS A 443 -21.89 -0.98 -20.35
C LYS A 443 -23.03 -0.16 -20.95
N SER A 444 -24.22 -0.76 -20.99
CA SER A 444 -25.38 -0.09 -21.54
C SER A 444 -25.83 1.06 -20.64
N TRP A 445 -26.32 2.14 -21.26
CA TRP A 445 -26.77 3.34 -20.53
C TRP A 445 -27.84 3.01 -19.48
N GLU A 446 -28.74 2.08 -19.81
CA GLU A 446 -29.83 1.64 -18.94
C GLU A 446 -29.35 0.99 -17.63
N ARG A 447 -28.09 0.54 -17.55
CA ARG A 447 -27.52 -0.06 -16.34
C ARG A 447 -26.99 0.97 -15.35
N TYR A 448 -26.79 2.22 -15.77
CA TYR A 448 -26.33 3.31 -14.91
C TYR A 448 -27.47 4.05 -14.20
N TYR A 449 -28.71 3.91 -14.70
CA TYR A 449 -29.85 4.66 -14.18
C TYR A 449 -31.00 3.76 -13.80
N ARG A 450 -31.77 4.19 -12.81
CA ARG A 450 -33.06 3.60 -12.48
C ARG A 450 -34.06 3.78 -13.64
N PRO A 451 -35.23 3.10 -13.62
CA PRO A 451 -36.22 3.19 -14.69
C PRO A 451 -36.77 4.60 -14.98
N ASP A 452 -36.54 5.57 -14.10
CA ASP A 452 -36.88 6.99 -14.35
C ASP A 452 -35.91 7.68 -15.33
N GLY A 453 -34.78 7.05 -15.64
CA GLY A 453 -33.77 7.50 -16.59
C GLY A 453 -32.94 8.70 -16.13
N ILE A 454 -33.00 9.07 -14.85
CA ILE A 454 -32.27 10.23 -14.31
C ILE A 454 -31.63 9.95 -12.95
N THR A 455 -32.14 8.99 -12.17
CA THR A 455 -31.57 8.65 -10.87
C THR A 455 -30.45 7.64 -11.06
N PRO A 456 -29.21 7.93 -10.64
CA PRO A 456 -28.11 6.96 -10.65
C PRO A 456 -28.49 5.64 -9.96
N LYS A 457 -28.02 4.52 -10.52
CA LYS A 457 -28.17 3.16 -9.96
C LYS A 457 -26.81 2.62 -9.50
N ASP A 458 -25.83 2.61 -10.41
CA ASP A 458 -24.55 1.92 -10.25
C ASP A 458 -23.55 2.49 -11.26
N GLY A 459 -22.36 2.86 -10.80
CA GLY A 459 -21.31 3.41 -11.66
C GLY A 459 -20.45 2.32 -12.30
N ILE A 460 -19.17 2.58 -12.52
CA ILE A 460 -18.19 1.61 -13.06
C ILE A 460 -16.85 1.66 -12.35
N SER A 461 -16.65 2.49 -11.31
CA SER A 461 -15.33 2.58 -10.68
C SER A 461 -14.83 1.23 -10.18
N SER A 462 -15.68 0.39 -9.58
CA SER A 462 -15.24 -0.94 -9.12
C SER A 462 -14.90 -1.88 -10.28
N ILE A 463 -15.62 -1.78 -11.41
CA ILE A 463 -15.32 -2.55 -12.64
C ILE A 463 -14.00 -2.06 -13.24
N GLN A 464 -13.83 -0.74 -13.36
CA GLN A 464 -12.61 -0.12 -13.86
C GLN A 464 -11.41 -0.52 -13.02
N LEU A 465 -11.56 -0.58 -11.69
CA LEU A 465 -10.52 -1.03 -10.78
C LEU A 465 -10.19 -2.51 -11.00
N HIS A 466 -11.19 -3.41 -11.08
CA HIS A 466 -10.99 -4.83 -11.39
C HIS A 466 -10.20 -5.04 -12.68
N GLU A 467 -10.64 -4.40 -13.77
CA GLU A 467 -9.93 -4.52 -15.05
C GLU A 467 -8.53 -3.90 -14.99
N THR A 468 -8.35 -2.85 -14.18
CA THR A 468 -7.04 -2.20 -13.98
C THR A 468 -6.10 -3.13 -13.21
N MET A 469 -6.59 -3.89 -12.24
CA MET A 469 -5.81 -4.91 -11.56
C MET A 469 -5.36 -6.03 -12.52
N HIS A 470 -6.22 -6.47 -13.43
CA HIS A 470 -5.79 -7.33 -14.55
C HIS A 470 -4.72 -6.66 -15.43
N ALA A 471 -4.86 -5.38 -15.71
CA ALA A 471 -3.90 -4.64 -16.53
C ALA A 471 -2.51 -4.54 -15.90
N ILE A 472 -2.40 -4.64 -14.57
CA ILE A 472 -1.14 -4.61 -13.80
C ILE A 472 -0.68 -6.00 -13.30
N GLY A 473 -1.28 -7.09 -13.79
CA GLY A 473 -0.78 -8.45 -13.59
C GLY A 473 -1.53 -9.31 -12.56
N PHE A 474 -2.62 -8.82 -11.97
CA PHE A 474 -3.49 -9.67 -11.17
C PHE A 474 -4.29 -10.60 -12.07
N HIS A 475 -4.38 -11.85 -11.65
CA HIS A 475 -5.38 -12.76 -12.18
C HIS A 475 -6.58 -12.76 -11.24
N HIS A 476 -7.65 -13.42 -11.64
CA HIS A 476 -8.79 -13.63 -10.76
C HIS A 476 -8.33 -14.29 -9.45
N THR A 477 -9.03 -14.05 -8.35
CA THR A 477 -8.84 -14.81 -7.09
C THR A 477 -9.66 -16.10 -7.08
N TRP A 478 -10.19 -16.47 -8.24
CA TRP A 478 -10.96 -17.67 -8.52
C TRP A 478 -10.39 -18.32 -9.79
N GLN A 479 -10.77 -19.57 -10.04
CA GLN A 479 -10.50 -20.29 -11.28
C GLN A 479 -11.69 -21.17 -11.64
N ASP A 480 -11.65 -21.78 -12.83
CA ASP A 480 -12.53 -22.91 -13.15
C ASP A 480 -12.49 -23.89 -11.97
N GLU A 481 -13.65 -24.11 -11.34
CA GLU A 481 -13.83 -24.95 -10.15
C GLU A 481 -13.37 -24.39 -8.79
N HIS A 482 -13.08 -23.10 -8.65
CA HIS A 482 -12.65 -22.50 -7.38
C HIS A 482 -13.15 -21.06 -7.27
N TYR A 483 -14.11 -20.77 -6.39
CA TYR A 483 -14.86 -19.49 -6.34
C TYR A 483 -14.94 -18.85 -4.96
N SER A 484 -14.36 -19.48 -3.95
CA SER A 484 -14.34 -19.05 -2.55
C SER A 484 -13.47 -17.81 -2.34
N GLY A 485 -12.48 -17.58 -3.23
CA GLY A 485 -11.70 -16.35 -3.25
C GLY A 485 -12.52 -15.10 -3.61
N ASP A 486 -13.71 -15.26 -4.21
CA ASP A 486 -14.63 -14.15 -4.53
C ASP A 486 -15.24 -13.50 -3.28
N PHE A 487 -15.09 -14.11 -2.10
CA PHE A 487 -15.65 -13.58 -0.87
C PHE A 487 -14.68 -12.71 -0.07
N SER A 488 -13.59 -12.27 -0.70
CA SER A 488 -12.60 -11.37 -0.09
C SER A 488 -12.97 -9.89 -0.28
N TYR A 489 -12.47 -9.05 0.63
CA TYR A 489 -12.58 -7.58 0.56
C TYR A 489 -11.67 -6.98 -0.52
N GLY A 490 -11.81 -7.43 -1.77
CA GLY A 490 -11.02 -6.96 -2.90
C GLY A 490 -11.88 -6.75 -4.14
N PRO A 491 -11.37 -6.05 -5.15
CA PRO A 491 -12.09 -5.86 -6.40
C PRO A 491 -11.86 -7.04 -7.36
N MET A 492 -10.99 -8.02 -7.02
CA MET A 492 -10.66 -9.17 -7.88
C MET A 492 -11.68 -10.30 -7.84
N GLY A 493 -12.62 -10.25 -6.89
CA GLY A 493 -13.79 -11.12 -6.90
C GLY A 493 -14.65 -10.87 -8.13
N TYR A 494 -15.29 -11.91 -8.65
CA TYR A 494 -16.08 -11.80 -9.88
C TYR A 494 -17.43 -11.10 -9.71
N PHE A 495 -18.06 -11.26 -8.53
CA PHE A 495 -19.38 -10.70 -8.24
C PHE A 495 -19.38 -9.76 -7.05
N ALA A 496 -18.52 -10.00 -6.05
CA ALA A 496 -18.40 -9.14 -4.89
C ALA A 496 -17.32 -8.08 -5.14
N PHE A 497 -17.72 -6.91 -5.64
CA PHE A 497 -16.77 -5.80 -5.76
C PHE A 497 -16.75 -5.00 -4.46
N HIS A 498 -15.80 -5.29 -3.60
CA HIS A 498 -15.52 -4.38 -2.51
C HIS A 498 -14.70 -3.20 -3.02
N ASN A 499 -15.09 -1.99 -2.64
CA ASN A 499 -14.33 -0.76 -2.95
C ASN A 499 -13.12 -0.61 -2.04
N GLY A 500 -12.48 -1.71 -1.68
CA GLY A 500 -11.31 -1.76 -0.86
C GLY A 500 -10.24 -2.56 -1.57
N THR A 501 -8.99 -2.23 -1.32
CA THR A 501 -7.90 -3.13 -1.67
C THR A 501 -7.77 -4.13 -0.52
N SER A 502 -7.91 -5.43 -0.79
CA SER A 502 -7.77 -6.41 0.28
C SER A 502 -6.33 -6.39 0.81
N THR A 503 -6.14 -6.72 2.08
CA THR A 503 -4.79 -6.89 2.63
C THR A 503 -4.03 -8.02 1.95
N PHE A 504 -4.71 -9.05 1.45
CA PHE A 504 -4.10 -10.11 0.65
C PHE A 504 -3.48 -9.56 -0.65
N ASP A 505 -4.23 -8.72 -1.37
CA ASP A 505 -3.75 -8.07 -2.60
C ASP A 505 -2.58 -7.12 -2.32
N LYS A 506 -2.65 -6.36 -1.22
CA LYS A 506 -1.57 -5.46 -0.78
C LYS A 506 -0.31 -6.23 -0.44
N ASN A 507 -0.41 -7.27 0.39
CA ASN A 507 0.74 -8.06 0.82
C ASN A 507 1.40 -8.73 -0.38
N TRP A 508 0.59 -9.24 -1.31
CA TRP A 508 1.07 -9.80 -2.57
C TRP A 508 1.90 -8.77 -3.36
N VAL A 509 1.33 -7.60 -3.64
CA VAL A 509 2.02 -6.58 -4.45
C VAL A 509 3.23 -5.99 -3.73
N GLN A 510 3.03 -5.55 -2.50
CA GLN A 510 4.05 -4.82 -1.77
C GLN A 510 5.20 -5.74 -1.37
N GLY A 511 4.90 -6.97 -0.96
CA GLY A 511 5.92 -7.99 -0.68
C GLY A 511 6.75 -8.31 -1.92
N THR A 512 6.13 -8.62 -3.06
CA THR A 512 6.87 -8.97 -4.29
C THR A 512 7.66 -7.79 -4.88
N TYR A 513 7.15 -6.56 -4.77
CA TYR A 513 7.89 -5.34 -5.15
C TYR A 513 9.16 -5.18 -4.30
N LEU A 514 9.04 -5.36 -2.98
CA LEU A 514 10.17 -5.21 -2.06
C LEU A 514 11.19 -6.35 -2.17
N ASP A 515 10.75 -7.58 -2.47
CA ASP A 515 11.66 -8.68 -2.74
C ASP A 515 12.52 -8.42 -3.99
N GLN A 516 11.93 -7.87 -5.07
CA GLN A 516 12.70 -7.45 -6.25
C GLN A 516 13.67 -6.32 -5.92
N MET A 517 13.20 -5.27 -5.25
CA MET A 517 14.03 -4.14 -4.84
C MET A 517 15.20 -4.59 -3.96
N GLU A 518 14.96 -5.49 -3.00
CA GLU A 518 16.02 -6.04 -2.14
C GLU A 518 17.02 -6.89 -2.94
N ALA A 519 16.54 -7.78 -3.81
CA ALA A 519 17.40 -8.66 -4.60
C ALA A 519 18.36 -7.87 -5.51
N GLU A 520 17.82 -6.88 -6.24
CA GLU A 520 18.62 -6.02 -7.12
C GLU A 520 19.64 -5.18 -6.32
N LEU A 521 19.20 -4.53 -5.24
CA LEU A 521 20.09 -3.70 -4.42
C LEU A 521 21.16 -4.53 -3.69
N TRP A 522 20.81 -5.74 -3.25
CA TRP A 522 21.76 -6.64 -2.60
C TRP A 522 22.82 -7.13 -3.57
N TYR A 523 22.44 -7.40 -4.82
CA TYR A 523 23.40 -7.73 -5.87
C TYR A 523 24.37 -6.58 -6.14
N ASP A 524 23.86 -5.36 -6.31
CA ASP A 524 24.69 -4.16 -6.48
C ASP A 524 25.65 -3.97 -5.29
N PHE A 525 25.16 -4.16 -4.06
CA PHE A 525 25.97 -4.10 -2.86
C PHE A 525 27.12 -5.13 -2.88
N VAL A 526 26.82 -6.39 -3.20
CA VAL A 526 27.83 -7.46 -3.23
C VAL A 526 28.85 -7.26 -4.35
N ASP A 527 28.44 -6.75 -5.51
CA ASP A 527 29.34 -6.43 -6.62
C ASP A 527 30.34 -5.35 -6.20
N VAL A 528 29.86 -4.26 -5.60
CA VAL A 528 30.72 -3.18 -5.08
C VAL A 528 31.60 -3.68 -3.93
N GLN A 529 31.06 -4.53 -3.05
CA GLN A 529 31.80 -5.11 -1.93
C GLN A 529 32.95 -6.01 -2.40
N ALA A 530 32.76 -6.75 -3.50
CA ALA A 530 33.79 -7.65 -4.05
C ALA A 530 35.03 -6.89 -4.55
N ASP A 531 34.87 -5.62 -4.93
CA ASP A 531 35.94 -4.75 -5.41
C ASP A 531 36.68 -4.01 -4.28
N LEU A 532 36.25 -4.14 -3.02
CA LEU A 532 36.94 -3.53 -1.87
C LEU A 532 38.34 -4.13 -1.66
N GLY A 533 39.35 -3.27 -1.53
CA GLY A 533 40.73 -3.62 -1.26
C GLY A 533 41.11 -3.68 0.23
N GLU A 534 42.36 -4.05 0.51
CA GLU A 534 42.88 -4.09 1.90
C GLU A 534 43.07 -2.71 2.56
N ASN A 535 42.97 -1.61 1.80
CA ASN A 535 43.24 -0.25 2.27
C ASN A 535 42.14 0.74 1.85
N GLU A 536 40.87 0.32 2.00
CA GLU A 536 39.74 1.21 1.74
C GLU A 536 39.66 2.35 2.74
N ARG A 537 38.97 3.41 2.32
CA ARG A 537 38.77 4.60 3.14
C ARG A 537 37.83 4.30 4.31
N PRO A 538 38.00 4.98 5.47
CA PRO A 538 37.06 4.86 6.58
C PRO A 538 35.61 5.18 6.20
N GLU A 539 35.41 6.10 5.26
CA GLU A 539 34.09 6.46 4.76
C GLU A 539 33.44 5.30 3.99
N THR A 540 34.20 4.61 3.15
CA THR A 540 33.73 3.42 2.41
C THR A 540 33.29 2.31 3.34
N LEU A 541 34.10 2.00 4.37
CA LEU A 541 33.77 0.99 5.38
C LEU A 541 32.56 1.40 6.24
N LEU A 542 32.39 2.70 6.49
CA LEU A 542 31.20 3.21 7.18
C LEU A 542 29.95 3.05 6.31
N ALA A 543 30.04 3.37 5.02
CA ALA A 543 28.94 3.22 4.08
C ALA A 543 28.51 1.75 3.94
N GLU A 544 29.48 0.83 3.83
CA GLU A 544 29.24 -0.62 3.83
C GLU A 544 28.46 -1.06 5.08
N GLN A 545 28.93 -0.69 6.27
CA GLN A 545 28.27 -1.04 7.53
C GLN A 545 26.86 -0.47 7.63
N ARG A 546 26.64 0.75 7.14
CA ARG A 546 25.32 1.37 7.15
C ARG A 546 24.37 0.71 6.16
N ALA A 547 24.83 0.35 4.97
CA ALA A 547 24.06 -0.43 4.01
C ALA A 547 23.59 -1.76 4.62
N LEU A 548 24.50 -2.50 5.27
CA LEU A 548 24.16 -3.77 5.95
C LEU A 548 23.09 -3.58 7.04
N VAL A 549 23.22 -2.55 7.88
CA VAL A 549 22.22 -2.24 8.92
C VAL A 549 20.86 -1.90 8.31
N SER A 550 20.83 -1.15 7.19
CA SER A 550 19.60 -0.82 6.48
C SER A 550 18.96 -2.05 5.83
N PHE A 551 19.74 -2.98 5.25
CA PHE A 551 19.22 -4.27 4.77
C PHE A 551 18.65 -5.13 5.90
N GLU A 552 19.34 -5.22 7.04
CA GLU A 552 18.84 -5.96 8.22
C GLU A 552 17.52 -5.36 8.74
N SER A 553 17.43 -4.02 8.76
CA SER A 553 16.21 -3.32 9.16
C SER A 553 15.06 -3.56 8.18
N ALA A 554 15.35 -3.51 6.87
CA ALA A 554 14.37 -3.81 5.83
C ALA A 554 13.79 -5.23 5.97
N ARG A 555 14.64 -6.24 6.19
CA ARG A 555 14.21 -7.62 6.41
C ARG A 555 13.35 -7.77 7.67
N ALA A 556 13.71 -7.08 8.75
CA ALA A 556 12.92 -7.08 9.97
C ALA A 556 11.51 -6.50 9.73
N PHE A 557 11.41 -5.33 9.09
CA PHE A 557 10.11 -4.73 8.77
C PHE A 557 9.30 -5.53 7.76
N TYR A 558 9.95 -6.15 6.78
CA TYR A 558 9.29 -7.08 5.85
C TYR A 558 8.65 -8.23 6.62
N ASN A 559 9.40 -8.83 7.55
CA ASN A 559 8.92 -9.94 8.37
C ASN A 559 7.83 -9.55 9.36
N GLU A 560 7.56 -8.25 9.56
CA GLU A 560 6.43 -7.71 10.33
C GLU A 560 5.28 -7.24 9.40
N MET A 561 5.38 -7.49 8.08
CA MET A 561 4.50 -6.95 7.03
C MET A 561 4.36 -5.42 7.08
N ASN A 562 5.38 -4.73 7.59
CA ASN A 562 5.47 -3.27 7.61
C ASN A 562 6.15 -2.77 6.33
N TRP A 563 5.40 -2.86 5.24
CA TRP A 563 5.90 -2.66 3.89
C TRP A 563 6.51 -1.27 3.66
N LEU A 564 5.93 -0.21 4.24
CA LEU A 564 6.44 1.15 4.09
C LEU A 564 7.79 1.36 4.78
N GLU A 565 7.97 0.84 5.99
CA GLU A 565 9.27 0.96 6.68
C GLU A 565 10.33 0.05 6.07
N ALA A 566 9.93 -1.11 5.52
CA ALA A 566 10.81 -1.95 4.72
C ALA A 566 11.31 -1.20 3.47
N TYR A 567 10.41 -0.56 2.72
CA TYR A 567 10.76 0.29 1.58
C TYR A 567 11.70 1.44 1.95
N ASN A 568 11.40 2.16 3.04
CA ASN A 568 12.23 3.27 3.52
C ASN A 568 13.64 2.76 3.87
N SER A 569 13.74 1.60 4.50
CA SER A 569 15.02 0.97 4.87
C SER A 569 15.80 0.51 3.64
N LEU A 570 15.15 -0.08 2.63
CA LEU A 570 15.79 -0.43 1.36
C LEU A 570 16.24 0.81 0.57
N SER A 571 15.47 1.90 0.63
CA SER A 571 15.83 3.18 0.03
C SER A 571 17.07 3.77 0.72
N GLU A 572 17.15 3.69 2.06
CA GLU A 572 18.34 4.06 2.80
C GLU A 572 19.54 3.17 2.43
N ALA A 573 19.32 1.86 2.29
CA ALA A 573 20.35 0.93 1.84
C ALA A 573 20.90 1.33 0.46
N ARG A 574 20.04 1.65 -0.50
CA ARG A 574 20.44 2.17 -1.83
C ARG A 574 21.32 3.41 -1.72
N ASP A 575 20.93 4.38 -0.89
CA ASP A 575 21.73 5.59 -0.70
C ASP A 575 23.09 5.26 -0.09
N TRP A 576 23.18 4.31 0.85
CA TRP A 576 24.45 3.87 1.43
C TRP A 576 25.32 3.07 0.46
N VAL A 577 24.73 2.20 -0.37
CA VAL A 577 25.43 1.52 -1.47
C VAL A 577 25.98 2.54 -2.46
N THR A 578 25.18 3.55 -2.81
CA THR A 578 25.62 4.66 -3.67
C THR A 578 26.81 5.39 -3.07
N ARG A 579 26.77 5.70 -1.76
CA ARG A 579 27.91 6.32 -1.06
C ARG A 579 29.15 5.43 -1.03
N MET A 580 28.96 4.13 -0.80
CA MET A 580 30.03 3.14 -0.85
C MET A 580 30.72 3.17 -2.22
N THR A 581 29.96 3.05 -3.31
CA THR A 581 30.46 3.11 -4.69
C THR A 581 31.24 4.39 -4.97
N TYR A 582 30.66 5.56 -4.66
CA TYR A 582 31.34 6.83 -4.95
C TYR A 582 32.56 7.07 -4.06
N SER A 583 32.54 6.64 -2.80
CA SER A 583 33.68 6.81 -1.89
C SER A 583 34.93 6.04 -2.34
N MET A 584 34.76 4.93 -3.06
CA MET A 584 35.86 4.17 -3.69
C MET A 584 36.49 4.90 -4.88
N LEU A 585 35.70 5.75 -5.55
CA LEU A 585 36.07 6.37 -6.83
C LEU A 585 36.51 7.84 -6.70
N ASP A 586 36.01 8.54 -5.68
CA ASP A 586 36.20 9.99 -5.50
C ASP A 586 36.68 10.35 -4.10
N ASP A 587 37.92 10.85 -4.02
CA ASP A 587 38.55 11.34 -2.79
C ASP A 587 38.64 12.87 -2.72
N THR A 588 37.93 13.58 -3.61
CA THR A 588 38.00 15.03 -3.70
C THR A 588 36.71 15.69 -3.20
N PRO A 589 36.78 16.61 -2.22
CA PRO A 589 35.58 17.30 -1.75
C PRO A 589 35.03 18.30 -2.77
N PRO A 590 33.72 18.65 -2.66
CA PRO A 590 33.12 19.71 -3.46
C PRO A 590 33.89 21.02 -3.38
N VAL A 591 33.81 21.83 -4.43
CA VAL A 591 34.45 23.15 -4.49
C VAL A 591 33.41 24.25 -4.32
N ILE A 592 33.57 25.07 -3.29
CA ILE A 592 32.80 26.31 -3.10
C ILE A 592 33.40 27.41 -3.98
N HIS A 593 32.58 27.99 -4.85
CA HIS A 593 33.01 29.07 -5.76
C HIS A 593 32.69 30.46 -5.22
N ASP A 594 31.46 30.65 -4.74
CA ASP A 594 30.95 31.95 -4.29
C ASP A 594 29.76 31.76 -3.34
N TRP A 595 29.52 32.75 -2.48
CA TRP A 595 28.44 32.73 -1.48
C TRP A 595 28.04 34.14 -1.04
N GLY A 596 26.83 34.26 -0.50
CA GLY A 596 26.35 35.52 0.05
C GLY A 596 24.95 35.44 0.63
N THR A 597 24.41 36.61 0.99
CA THR A 597 23.05 36.76 1.49
C THR A 597 22.26 37.75 0.64
N ILE A 598 20.93 37.62 0.64
CA ILE A 598 20.01 38.56 -0.02
C ILE A 598 18.93 38.96 0.98
N PRO A 599 18.82 40.26 1.34
CA PRO A 599 19.69 41.37 0.97
C PRO A 599 21.09 41.28 1.64
N ASP A 600 22.11 41.91 1.03
CA ASP A 600 23.50 41.97 1.57
C ASP A 600 23.62 42.59 2.99
N GLU A 601 22.54 43.19 3.52
CA GLU A 601 22.46 43.72 4.88
C GLU A 601 21.58 42.78 5.74
N ASP A 602 22.22 41.81 6.38
CA ASP A 602 21.58 40.89 7.32
C ASP A 602 21.18 41.68 8.58
N ARG A 603 19.91 41.65 9.02
CA ARG A 603 19.46 41.75 10.44
C ARG A 603 17.99 42.10 10.70
N SER A 604 17.16 42.60 9.77
CA SER A 604 15.82 43.10 10.17
C SER A 604 14.64 42.17 9.91
N ASP A 605 14.61 41.42 8.80
CA ASP A 605 13.37 40.78 8.32
C ASP A 605 13.56 39.34 7.78
N GLY A 606 14.68 38.69 8.12
CA GLY A 606 15.12 37.43 7.50
C GLY A 606 15.92 37.68 6.22
N PHE A 607 16.64 36.67 5.76
CA PHE A 607 17.49 36.76 4.56
C PHE A 607 17.56 35.42 3.83
N LEU A 608 17.84 35.45 2.54
CA LEU A 608 18.17 34.25 1.76
C LEU A 608 19.68 34.08 1.77
N TYR A 609 20.18 32.96 2.25
CA TYR A 609 21.58 32.57 2.06
C TYR A 609 21.70 31.79 0.76
N TRP A 610 22.75 32.05 -0.02
CA TRP A 610 23.05 31.31 -1.24
C TRP A 610 24.53 30.92 -1.33
N VAL A 611 24.81 29.79 -1.94
CA VAL A 611 26.17 29.31 -2.25
C VAL A 611 26.20 28.59 -3.59
N THR A 612 27.22 28.88 -4.39
CA THR A 612 27.47 28.19 -5.66
C THR A 612 28.62 27.20 -5.49
N MET A 613 28.38 25.97 -5.91
CA MET A 613 29.30 24.86 -5.69
C MET A 613 29.34 23.97 -6.92
N SER A 614 30.45 23.27 -7.10
CA SER A 614 30.53 22.18 -8.08
C SER A 614 31.24 20.99 -7.47
N ASP A 615 30.86 19.82 -7.96
CA ASP A 615 31.61 18.60 -7.77
C ASP A 615 32.05 18.04 -9.14
N ASN A 616 33.21 17.41 -9.21
CA ASN A 616 33.79 16.97 -10.48
C ASN A 616 33.50 15.49 -10.80
N PHE A 617 32.95 14.72 -9.86
CA PHE A 617 32.74 13.30 -10.05
C PHE A 617 31.50 12.75 -9.32
N ALA A 618 31.50 12.67 -7.98
CA ALA A 618 30.42 12.04 -7.21
C ALA A 618 29.11 12.84 -7.20
N GLY A 619 29.16 14.14 -7.47
CA GLY A 619 28.01 15.04 -7.34
C GLY A 619 27.77 15.44 -5.88
N ILE A 620 27.13 16.58 -5.67
CA ILE A 620 26.86 17.12 -4.33
C ILE A 620 25.61 16.43 -3.76
N GLU A 621 25.75 15.79 -2.60
CA GLU A 621 24.68 15.09 -1.88
C GLU A 621 23.84 16.09 -1.07
N ASN A 622 24.49 16.86 -0.20
CA ASN A 622 23.81 17.74 0.76
C ASN A 622 24.63 19.02 0.98
N VAL A 623 23.93 20.15 1.07
CA VAL A 623 24.49 21.44 1.52
C VAL A 623 23.67 21.94 2.70
N THR A 624 24.32 22.10 3.84
CA THR A 624 23.70 22.60 5.07
C THR A 624 24.38 23.90 5.51
N LEU A 625 23.58 24.93 5.75
CA LEU A 625 24.01 26.18 6.37
C LEU A 625 23.94 26.05 7.89
N PHE A 626 25.04 26.34 8.55
CA PHE A 626 25.15 26.46 9.98
C PHE A 626 25.20 27.94 10.37
N ILE A 627 24.42 28.31 11.38
CA ILE A 627 24.38 29.66 11.94
C ILE A 627 24.59 29.59 13.44
N GLU A 628 25.71 30.11 13.90
CA GLU A 628 26.03 30.29 15.30
C GLU A 628 25.65 31.71 15.75
N VAL A 629 24.77 31.80 16.74
CA VAL A 629 24.30 33.05 17.35
C VAL A 629 24.96 33.24 18.71
N ASP A 630 25.65 34.36 18.89
CA ASP A 630 26.29 34.77 20.16
C ASP A 630 27.22 33.71 20.76
N GLU A 631 27.89 32.89 19.93
CA GLU A 631 28.82 31.81 20.34
C GLU A 631 28.17 30.73 21.24
N HIS A 632 26.84 30.59 21.18
CA HIS A 632 26.09 29.74 22.11
C HIS A 632 24.99 28.90 21.47
N PHE A 633 24.39 29.34 20.36
CA PHE A 633 23.28 28.65 19.72
C PHE A 633 23.61 28.33 18.27
N LEU A 634 23.67 27.04 17.94
CA LEU A 634 23.85 26.54 16.58
C LEU A 634 22.48 26.24 15.97
N TRP A 635 22.25 26.77 14.78
CA TRP A 635 21.07 26.48 13.95
C TRP A 635 21.52 25.87 12.63
N GLU A 636 20.73 24.94 12.11
CA GLU A 636 21.01 24.19 10.89
C GLU A 636 19.88 24.39 9.90
N TYR A 637 20.22 24.71 8.65
CA TYR A 637 19.28 24.91 7.57
C TYR A 637 19.76 24.16 6.33
N THR A 638 19.00 23.16 5.89
CA THR A 638 19.25 22.48 4.62
C THR A 638 19.00 23.44 3.47
N CYS A 639 19.89 23.44 2.49
CA CYS A 639 19.77 24.24 1.27
C CYS A 639 19.07 23.45 0.17
N SER A 640 18.25 24.13 -0.64
CA SER A 640 17.67 23.60 -1.87
C SER A 640 18.54 23.97 -3.06
N SER A 641 18.74 23.04 -3.99
CA SER A 641 19.53 23.25 -5.21
C SER A 641 18.66 23.70 -6.38
N ASP A 642 19.12 24.70 -7.12
CA ASP A 642 18.64 25.07 -8.45
C ASP A 642 19.84 25.36 -9.35
N ASN A 643 20.08 24.50 -10.35
CA ASN A 643 21.15 24.63 -11.35
C ASN A 643 22.55 24.90 -10.76
N GLY A 644 22.90 24.22 -9.65
CA GLY A 644 24.21 24.35 -8.99
C GLY A 644 24.33 25.55 -8.02
N ASN A 645 23.25 26.29 -7.83
CA ASN A 645 23.12 27.29 -6.77
C ASN A 645 22.25 26.73 -5.63
N TRP A 646 22.79 26.72 -4.42
CA TRP A 646 22.16 26.17 -3.23
C TRP A 646 21.68 27.31 -2.34
N THR A 647 20.41 27.30 -1.96
CA THR A 647 19.81 28.42 -1.23
C THR A 647 18.97 27.96 -0.05
N THR A 648 18.89 28.78 0.99
CA THR A 648 17.97 28.55 2.12
C THR A 648 17.50 29.88 2.71
N THR A 649 16.25 29.90 3.20
CA THR A 649 15.68 31.10 3.81
C THR A 649 15.87 31.06 5.31
N VAL A 650 16.57 32.07 5.83
CA VAL A 650 16.89 32.20 7.24
C VAL A 650 15.94 33.20 7.90
N PRO A 651 15.27 32.82 9.00
CA PRO A 651 14.40 33.72 9.73
C PRO A 651 15.18 34.87 10.42
N PRO A 652 14.50 35.98 10.79
CA PRO A 652 15.15 37.11 11.43
C PRO A 652 15.76 36.75 12.80
N PHE A 653 17.02 37.13 13.00
CA PHE A 653 17.70 37.13 14.30
C PHE A 653 17.70 38.53 14.93
N GLY A 654 17.80 38.62 16.26
CA GLY A 654 17.81 39.91 16.96
C GLY A 654 18.98 40.80 16.56
N GLN A 655 18.74 42.11 16.38
CA GLN A 655 19.73 43.08 15.89
C GLN A 655 21.02 43.21 16.73
N THR A 656 21.03 42.69 17.96
CA THR A 656 22.15 42.76 18.90
C THR A 656 23.06 41.54 18.91
N SER A 657 22.73 40.49 18.15
CA SER A 657 23.48 39.24 18.19
C SER A 657 24.68 39.24 17.23
N ASN A 658 25.73 38.53 17.62
CA ASN A 658 26.81 38.12 16.73
C ASN A 658 26.35 36.92 15.92
N LEU A 659 26.52 36.96 14.61
CA LEU A 659 26.19 35.85 13.73
C LEU A 659 27.47 35.37 13.05
N THR A 660 27.77 34.08 13.21
CA THR A 660 28.76 33.38 12.40
C THR A 660 28.02 32.34 11.59
N MET A 661 28.12 32.46 10.27
CA MET A 661 27.49 31.54 9.32
C MET A 661 28.56 30.82 8.52
N TRP A 662 28.33 29.56 8.20
CA TRP A 662 29.16 28.79 7.28
C TRP A 662 28.35 27.65 6.68
N VAL A 663 28.78 27.16 5.53
CA VAL A 663 28.18 25.99 4.89
C VAL A 663 29.08 24.79 5.04
N VAL A 664 28.46 23.64 5.22
CA VAL A 664 29.09 22.33 5.08
C VAL A 664 28.40 21.64 3.92
N ALA A 665 29.18 21.18 2.95
CA ALA A 665 28.68 20.40 1.83
C ALA A 665 29.35 19.04 1.77
N TRP A 666 28.55 18.02 1.48
CA TRP A 666 28.94 16.64 1.29
C TRP A 666 28.70 16.27 -0.17
N ASP A 667 29.63 15.53 -0.77
CA ASP A 667 29.35 14.77 -1.99
C ASP A 667 28.90 13.35 -1.66
N TRP A 668 28.45 12.61 -2.67
CA TRP A 668 28.12 11.19 -2.53
C TRP A 668 29.34 10.32 -2.23
N GLY A 669 30.56 10.79 -2.48
CA GLY A 669 31.82 10.13 -2.07
C GLY A 669 32.14 10.32 -0.58
N MET A 670 31.23 10.95 0.18
CA MET A 670 31.36 11.29 1.60
C MET A 670 32.54 12.23 1.90
N ASN A 671 33.02 12.97 0.89
CA ASN A 671 33.98 14.03 1.09
C ASN A 671 33.25 15.30 1.52
N VAL A 672 33.89 16.07 2.40
CA VAL A 672 33.30 17.26 3.00
C VAL A 672 34.11 18.51 2.70
N VAL A 673 33.41 19.60 2.36
CA VAL A 673 33.98 20.94 2.34
C VAL A 673 33.22 21.84 3.31
N GLU A 674 33.98 22.59 4.10
CA GLU A 674 33.47 23.69 4.91
C GLU A 674 33.93 25.01 4.31
N GLY A 675 33.01 25.98 4.19
CA GLY A 675 33.34 27.31 3.72
C GLY A 675 32.15 28.25 3.82
N GLY A 676 32.07 29.27 2.96
CA GLY A 676 30.94 30.19 3.02
C GLY A 676 30.93 31.12 4.24
N HIS A 677 32.07 31.30 4.91
CA HIS A 677 32.08 31.97 6.21
C HIS A 677 31.67 33.45 6.10
N ILE A 678 30.63 33.82 6.83
CA ILE A 678 30.20 35.20 7.05
C ILE A 678 30.16 35.43 8.55
N SER A 679 30.98 36.36 9.04
CA SER A 679 30.91 36.82 10.43
C SER A 679 30.44 38.26 10.46
N ASP A 680 29.28 38.48 11.05
CA ASP A 680 28.73 39.83 11.20
C ASP A 680 28.58 40.19 12.69
N TYR A 681 29.28 41.27 13.05
CA TYR A 681 29.31 41.81 14.41
C TYR A 681 28.52 43.12 14.45
N PRO A 682 27.66 43.34 15.45
CA PRO A 682 26.89 44.57 15.55
C PRO A 682 27.83 45.77 15.51
N LYS A 683 27.65 46.65 14.51
CA LYS A 683 28.35 47.93 14.43
C LYS A 683 27.99 48.73 15.68
N LEU A 684 28.89 48.75 16.67
CA LEU A 684 28.75 49.61 17.85
C LEU A 684 28.47 51.04 17.34
N PRO A 685 27.38 51.69 17.78
CA PRO A 685 27.11 53.06 17.36
C PRO A 685 28.34 53.91 17.70
N PRO A 686 28.74 54.86 16.83
CA PRO A 686 29.87 55.73 17.11
C PRO A 686 29.65 56.36 18.47
N ILE A 687 30.54 56.08 19.42
CA ILE A 687 30.50 56.64 20.77
C ILE A 687 30.35 58.15 20.60
N SER A 688 29.18 58.69 20.94
CA SER A 688 28.96 60.14 20.88
C SER A 688 30.01 60.81 21.76
N GLY A 689 30.61 61.89 21.28
CA GLY A 689 31.70 62.58 21.98
C GLY A 689 31.39 62.96 23.43
N GLU A 690 30.11 62.98 23.81
CA GLU A 690 29.63 63.23 25.17
C GLU A 690 29.95 62.09 26.16
N ILE A 691 29.97 60.83 25.72
CA ILE A 691 30.31 59.67 26.58
C ILE A 691 31.82 59.68 26.89
N LEU A 692 32.66 60.01 25.91
CA LEU A 692 34.11 60.09 26.10
C LEU A 692 34.48 61.22 27.09
N VAL A 693 33.79 62.36 27.03
CA VAL A 693 33.95 63.47 27.99
C VAL A 693 33.49 63.05 29.39
N THR A 694 32.37 62.34 29.50
CA THR A 694 31.83 61.88 30.79
C THR A 694 32.75 60.86 31.47
N ILE A 695 33.30 59.91 30.70
CA ILE A 695 34.28 58.93 31.21
C ILE A 695 35.58 59.62 31.62
N THR A 696 36.05 60.59 30.84
CA THR A 696 37.29 61.33 31.15
C THR A 696 37.13 62.19 32.40
N VAL A 697 36.02 62.93 32.55
CA VAL A 697 35.72 63.73 33.75
C VAL A 697 35.51 62.84 34.98
N GLY A 698 34.84 61.69 34.83
CA GLY A 698 34.67 60.70 35.89
C GLY A 698 35.99 60.09 36.35
N ALA A 699 36.90 59.77 35.43
CA ALA A 699 38.23 59.26 35.76
C ALA A 699 39.10 60.31 36.49
N PHE A 700 39.05 61.58 36.08
CA PHE A 700 39.75 62.66 36.79
C PHE A 700 39.19 62.91 38.20
N ALA A 701 37.88 62.80 38.39
CA ALA A 701 37.26 62.90 39.72
C ALA A 701 37.67 61.73 40.63
N ALA A 702 37.71 60.51 40.11
CA ALA A 702 38.16 59.32 40.85
C ALA A 702 39.63 59.40 41.25
N ILE A 703 40.51 59.86 40.35
CA ILE A 703 41.94 60.10 40.65
C ILE A 703 42.07 61.20 41.72
N GLY A 704 41.26 62.27 41.65
CA GLY A 704 41.22 63.32 42.66
C GLY A 704 40.84 62.79 44.05
N VAL A 705 39.83 61.92 44.14
CA VAL A 705 39.40 61.28 45.39
C VAL A 705 40.49 60.35 45.94
N ILE A 706 41.18 59.59 45.09
CA ILE A 706 42.28 58.70 45.49
C ILE A 706 43.48 59.52 45.99
N VAL A 707 43.83 60.63 45.34
CA VAL A 707 44.93 61.52 45.77
C VAL A 707 44.61 62.21 47.09
N ILE A 708 43.38 62.71 47.27
CA ILE A 708 42.93 63.32 48.53
C ILE A 708 42.86 62.27 49.65
N GLY A 709 42.34 61.07 49.37
CA GLY A 709 42.30 59.95 50.31
C GLY A 709 43.70 59.51 50.75
N SER A 710 44.65 59.43 49.80
CA SER A 710 46.05 59.11 50.07
C SER A 710 46.75 60.20 50.89
N PHE A 711 46.45 61.48 50.63
CA PHE A 711 47.00 62.60 51.40
C PHE A 711 46.46 62.66 52.84
N LEU A 712 45.16 62.38 53.03
CA LEU A 712 44.52 62.30 54.35
C LEU A 712 44.99 61.10 55.16
N MET A 713 45.20 59.94 54.52
CA MET A 713 45.79 58.76 55.18
C MET A 713 47.24 59.00 55.62
N LYS A 714 48.04 59.72 54.81
CA LYS A 714 49.42 60.10 55.17
C LYS A 714 49.51 61.14 56.29
N ARG A 715 48.44 61.92 56.52
CA ARG A 715 48.35 62.88 57.65
C ARG A 715 47.91 62.21 58.96
N LYS A 716 47.10 61.14 58.89
CA LYS A 716 46.72 60.34 60.07
C LYS A 716 47.87 59.47 60.60
N SER A 717 48.75 58.96 59.74
CA SER A 717 49.92 58.16 60.16
C SER A 717 51.05 58.97 60.81
N LYS A 718 51.05 60.31 60.68
CA LYS A 718 52.00 61.22 61.36
C LYS A 718 51.51 61.76 62.71
N LEU A 719 50.28 61.47 63.12
CA LEU A 719 49.68 61.92 64.40
C LEU A 719 49.51 60.79 65.43
N GLN A 720 50.08 59.60 65.16
CA GLN A 720 50.15 58.48 66.12
C GLN A 720 51.59 58.08 66.51
N ILE A 721 52.56 58.97 66.28
CA ILE A 721 53.90 58.89 66.88
C ILE A 721 54.19 60.22 67.58
N THR A 722 53.46 60.47 68.66
CA THR A 722 53.97 61.14 69.88
C THR A 722 52.98 60.91 71.02
#